data_AF-A0A2N2F9G3-F1
#
_entry.id   AF-A0A2N2F9G3-F1
#
_cell.length_a   1.000
_cell.length_b   1.000
_cell.length_c   1.000
_cell.angle_alpha   90.00
_cell.angle_beta   90.00
_cell.angle_gamma   90.00
#
_symmetry.space_group_name_H-M   'P 1'
#
loop_
_entity.id
_entity.type
_entity.pdbx_description
1 polymer ?
#
loop_
_entity_poly.entity_id
_entity_poly.type
_entity_poly.pdbx_seq_one_letter_code
_entity_poly.pdbx_strand_id
1 'polypeptide(L)'
;MDRPAFALLQHQDHDEYIMVRVYLEPCLGTELTCRWDETYFRHSMAAYRLRRLVIPHDQAVILIPLQGSNGMNGAFSLPLPVESYAINERRFPRFFCQGVSVELMQSGALAHGELVELGSRAFRIRMKQETLKIKGWFNPDVPASVRLYSSQENIFYGSCRCVRQQDNHQSEDIVFTAENDHITRFQPKKIRNPRRRITPSPTAVFNHPFLRKRIQRDIFDLATTGFSICDDADEAVLMPGMMISNLSITYAGITIAHCTAQIIYRQTEANAVRYGIAILDMDIHAYSRINQLLSAHADPHISVSTEVDMDALWEFFFQAGFIYPTKYSFFQNYRKSYLETYRKLYQDSPDVARHITYEENGKIYGHMSMVRAYERAWLIQHHAAMPMENRMPGYVVLRHIILFLHGAYTLPSAKMDYVMCYFRPENKFPDRVFGGFARHLNDPRGCSLDLFSYLTVASKGASMPLPKDWLLKEISLPEMWELDNFYRRTSGGLFLDVLKRPLEPGEESLQDVSGRHGLKRKWSIYGLFHKDRPACVMIVNQSDFGVNLSELLNSITVMVIEQDMLAWEALLSAVSQLAVVYGIDKVPLLIYPDTYVESKGVPCEKRYSMWIVDMRYSNLFLEFVQRKFRMKYE
;
A
#
# COMPACT_ATOMS: atom_id res chain seq x y z
N MET A 1 26.69 -22.59 16.51
CA MET A 1 26.99 -23.97 16.95
C MET A 1 27.31 -24.05 18.44
N ASP A 2 27.23 -22.97 19.24
CA ASP A 2 27.52 -23.02 20.68
C ASP A 2 26.25 -23.03 21.55
N ARG A 3 25.36 -24.02 21.37
CA ARG A 3 24.27 -24.21 22.35
C ARG A 3 24.83 -25.00 23.54
N PRO A 4 24.82 -24.45 24.77
CA PRO A 4 25.27 -25.21 25.94
C PRO A 4 24.28 -26.32 26.24
N ALA A 5 24.80 -27.50 26.56
CA ALA A 5 24.06 -28.57 27.23
C ALA A 5 24.22 -28.41 28.75
N PHE A 6 23.51 -29.24 29.52
CA PHE A 6 23.57 -29.21 30.98
C PHE A 6 23.83 -30.60 31.54
N ALA A 7 24.63 -30.67 32.59
CA ALA A 7 24.84 -31.90 33.35
C ALA A 7 24.14 -31.77 34.71
N LEU A 8 23.29 -32.74 35.03
CA LEU A 8 22.68 -32.87 36.35
C LEU A 8 23.60 -33.69 37.25
N LEU A 9 24.07 -33.06 38.31
CA LEU A 9 24.97 -33.60 39.30
C LEU A 9 24.23 -33.75 40.63
N GLN A 10 24.45 -34.85 41.35
CA GLN A 10 23.91 -35.07 42.70
C GLN A 10 25.06 -35.06 43.71
N HIS A 11 24.92 -34.36 44.83
CA HIS A 11 25.90 -34.42 45.91
C HIS A 11 25.97 -35.84 46.48
N GLN A 12 27.15 -36.33 46.84
CA GLN A 12 27.32 -37.71 47.31
C GLN A 12 26.73 -37.94 48.72
N ASP A 13 26.87 -36.94 49.59
CA ASP A 13 26.44 -37.04 51.00
C ASP A 13 25.11 -36.35 51.32
N HIS A 14 24.53 -35.62 50.37
CA HIS A 14 23.32 -34.81 50.56
C HIS A 14 22.35 -35.06 49.41
N ASP A 15 21.05 -35.03 49.67
CA ASP A 15 20.02 -35.14 48.62
C ASP A 15 19.82 -33.82 47.88
N GLU A 16 20.92 -33.23 47.44
CA GLU A 16 20.97 -31.97 46.71
C GLU A 16 21.46 -32.20 45.29
N TYR A 17 20.84 -31.48 44.34
CA TYR A 17 21.16 -31.54 42.93
C TYR A 17 21.58 -30.18 42.42
N ILE A 18 22.62 -30.17 41.59
CA ILE A 18 23.05 -28.97 40.87
C ILE A 18 23.03 -29.24 39.37
N MET A 19 22.73 -28.20 38.60
CA MET A 19 22.72 -28.24 37.14
C MET A 19 23.79 -27.31 36.61
N VAL A 20 24.79 -27.88 35.93
CA VAL A 20 25.96 -27.13 35.46
C VAL A 20 26.00 -27.10 33.93
N ARG A 21 26.53 -26.02 33.36
CA ARG A 21 26.66 -25.87 31.91
C ARG A 21 27.85 -26.66 31.37
N VAL A 22 27.65 -27.28 30.22
CA VAL A 22 28.67 -28.04 29.50
C VAL A 22 28.58 -27.76 27.99
N TYR A 23 29.69 -27.88 27.29
CA TYR A 23 29.79 -27.70 25.84
C TYR A 23 30.10 -29.05 25.18
N LEU A 24 29.31 -29.41 24.17
CA LEU A 24 29.46 -30.66 23.44
C LEU A 24 30.61 -30.53 22.42
N GLU A 25 31.57 -31.44 22.47
CA GLU A 25 32.61 -31.55 21.46
C GLU A 25 32.14 -32.43 20.27
N PRO A 26 32.77 -32.33 19.09
CA PRO A 26 32.47 -33.21 17.96
C PRO A 26 32.56 -34.69 18.35
N CYS A 27 31.51 -35.45 18.06
CA CYS A 27 31.46 -36.88 18.33
C CYS A 27 32.23 -37.65 17.24
N LEU A 28 33.22 -38.45 17.63
CA LEU A 28 33.97 -39.35 16.74
C LEU A 28 33.77 -40.79 17.21
N GLY A 29 33.13 -41.61 16.38
CA GLY A 29 32.84 -43.02 16.72
C GLY A 29 31.69 -43.15 17.72
N THR A 30 31.94 -43.83 18.85
CA THR A 30 30.90 -44.21 19.82
C THR A 30 30.93 -43.39 21.11
N GLU A 31 31.75 -42.34 21.21
CA GLU A 31 31.90 -41.55 22.44
C GLU A 31 31.60 -40.06 22.21
N LEU A 32 30.84 -39.49 23.14
CA LEU A 32 30.54 -38.07 23.22
C LEU A 32 31.37 -37.45 24.36
N THR A 33 32.17 -36.44 24.04
CA THR A 33 32.94 -35.66 25.01
C THR A 33 32.25 -34.34 25.30
N CYS A 34 32.14 -34.00 26.58
CA CYS A 34 31.52 -32.78 27.07
C CYS A 34 32.51 -32.00 27.93
N ARG A 35 32.81 -30.75 27.56
CA ARG A 35 33.68 -29.85 28.32
C ARG A 35 32.87 -29.08 29.37
N TRP A 36 33.37 -28.98 30.59
CA TRP A 36 32.74 -28.14 31.62
C TRP A 36 32.88 -26.66 31.27
N ASP A 37 31.89 -25.85 31.62
CA ASP A 37 32.01 -24.40 31.53
C ASP A 37 33.08 -23.89 32.52
N GLU A 38 33.94 -22.98 32.06
CA GLU A 38 35.11 -22.49 32.79
C GLU A 38 34.78 -21.87 34.14
N THR A 39 33.56 -21.36 34.30
CA THR A 39 33.07 -20.80 35.56
C THR A 39 33.02 -21.81 36.71
N TYR A 40 32.96 -23.12 36.40
CA TYR A 40 32.88 -24.19 37.40
C TYR A 40 34.24 -24.83 37.74
N PHE A 41 35.35 -24.47 37.06
CA PHE A 41 36.67 -25.07 37.30
C PHE A 41 37.26 -24.79 38.69
N ARG A 42 36.74 -23.78 39.42
CA ARG A 42 37.19 -23.44 40.78
C ARG A 42 36.53 -24.27 41.88
N HIS A 43 35.55 -25.10 41.55
CA HIS A 43 34.83 -25.92 42.52
C HIS A 43 35.23 -27.40 42.36
N SER A 44 35.58 -28.06 43.46
CA SER A 44 35.86 -29.50 43.44
C SER A 44 34.58 -30.26 43.12
N MET A 45 34.42 -30.66 41.87
CA MET A 45 33.30 -31.47 41.39
C MET A 45 33.40 -32.94 41.86
N ALA A 46 34.42 -33.29 42.65
CA ALA A 46 34.64 -34.63 43.17
C ALA A 46 33.56 -35.08 44.17
N ALA A 47 32.92 -34.14 44.87
CA ALA A 47 31.84 -34.41 45.82
C ALA A 47 30.48 -34.72 45.16
N TYR A 48 30.41 -34.64 43.83
CA TYR A 48 29.19 -34.84 43.06
C TYR A 48 29.27 -36.08 42.18
N ARG A 49 28.12 -36.64 41.83
CA ARG A 49 27.96 -37.74 40.89
C ARG A 49 27.12 -37.31 39.70
N LEU A 50 27.64 -37.50 38.49
CA LEU A 50 26.94 -37.25 37.25
C LEU A 50 25.78 -38.24 37.07
N ARG A 51 24.56 -37.69 36.98
CA ARG A 51 23.33 -38.47 36.86
C ARG A 51 22.76 -38.43 35.47
N ARG A 52 22.74 -37.25 34.84
CA ARG A 52 22.11 -37.06 33.52
C ARG A 52 22.83 -36.02 32.72
N LEU A 53 22.91 -36.23 31.41
CA LEU A 53 23.17 -35.17 30.44
C LEU A 53 21.83 -34.71 29.88
N VAL A 54 21.65 -33.40 29.83
CA VAL A 54 20.42 -32.69 29.47
C VAL A 54 20.76 -31.82 28.27
N ILE A 55 20.33 -32.24 27.09
CA ILE A 55 20.60 -31.53 25.84
C ILE A 55 19.33 -30.81 25.40
N PRO A 56 19.32 -29.47 25.37
CA PRO A 56 18.22 -28.72 24.77
C PRO A 56 18.19 -29.00 23.26
N HIS A 57 17.13 -29.65 22.77
CA HIS A 57 16.97 -29.96 21.35
C HIS A 57 15.59 -29.47 20.86
N ASP A 58 15.60 -28.25 20.32
CA ASP A 58 14.41 -27.54 19.84
C ASP A 58 13.27 -27.48 20.88
N GLN A 59 12.21 -28.29 20.73
CA GLN A 59 11.06 -28.35 21.64
C GLN A 59 11.17 -29.42 22.72
N ALA A 60 12.14 -30.32 22.59
CA ALA A 60 12.38 -31.41 23.50
C ALA A 60 13.60 -31.12 24.37
N VAL A 61 13.61 -31.73 25.55
CA VAL A 61 14.84 -31.93 26.31
C VAL A 61 15.24 -33.37 26.13
N ILE A 62 16.38 -33.60 25.49
CA ILE A 62 16.96 -34.95 25.41
C ILE A 62 17.65 -35.20 26.75
N LEU A 63 17.13 -36.17 27.49
CA LEU A 63 17.72 -36.67 28.71
C LEU A 63 18.45 -37.97 28.43
N ILE A 64 19.74 -37.93 28.66
CA ILE A 64 20.61 -39.10 28.62
C ILE A 64 20.91 -39.50 30.06
N PRO A 65 20.36 -40.62 30.56
CA PRO A 65 20.74 -41.13 31.87
C PRO A 65 22.19 -41.59 31.83
N LEU A 66 22.96 -41.20 32.84
CA LEU A 66 24.37 -41.54 32.95
C LEU A 66 24.61 -42.38 34.19
N GLN A 67 25.40 -43.44 34.03
CA GLN A 67 25.99 -44.18 35.13
C GLN A 67 27.50 -44.01 35.06
N GLY A 68 28.05 -43.06 35.84
CA GLY A 68 29.48 -42.80 35.82
C GLY A 68 29.97 -41.95 37.00
N SER A 69 31.29 -41.89 37.14
CA SER A 69 32.01 -40.95 38.01
C SER A 69 32.33 -39.66 37.24
N ASN A 70 32.50 -38.54 37.95
CA ASN A 70 32.82 -37.27 37.33
C ASN A 70 34.24 -37.31 36.73
N GLY A 71 34.40 -36.86 35.48
CA GLY A 71 35.73 -36.64 34.89
C GLY A 71 36.45 -35.49 35.60
N MET A 72 37.65 -35.75 36.13
CA MET A 72 38.42 -34.78 36.94
C MET A 72 39.19 -33.74 36.10
N ASN A 73 39.34 -33.92 34.79
CA ASN A 73 40.24 -33.13 33.94
C ASN A 73 39.50 -32.17 33.00
N GLY A 74 38.57 -31.38 33.54
CA GLY A 74 37.92 -30.29 32.81
C GLY A 74 36.92 -30.69 31.71
N ALA A 75 36.78 -31.98 31.45
CA ALA A 75 35.76 -32.59 30.61
C ALA A 75 35.37 -33.98 31.14
N PHE A 76 34.28 -34.52 30.62
CA PHE A 76 33.91 -35.93 30.79
C PHE A 76 33.50 -36.52 29.44
N SER A 77 33.75 -37.80 29.26
CA SER A 77 33.34 -38.55 28.07
C SER A 77 32.37 -39.63 28.45
N LEU A 78 31.39 -39.88 27.59
CA LEU A 78 30.40 -40.94 27.76
C LEU A 78 30.24 -41.72 26.45
N PRO A 79 30.05 -43.05 26.53
CA PRO A 79 29.61 -43.80 25.37
C PRO A 79 28.23 -43.31 24.94
N LEU A 80 28.01 -43.17 23.63
CA LEU A 80 26.71 -42.84 23.08
C LEU A 80 25.69 -43.89 23.55
N PRO A 81 24.60 -43.47 24.22
CA PRO A 81 23.62 -44.40 24.73
C PRO A 81 22.86 -45.06 23.56
N VAL A 82 22.45 -46.32 23.74
CA VAL A 82 21.58 -47.03 22.78
C VAL A 82 20.19 -46.40 22.74
N GLU A 83 19.71 -45.89 23.89
CA GLU A 83 18.42 -45.22 24.02
C GLU A 83 18.56 -43.92 24.83
N SER A 84 17.80 -42.89 24.45
CA SER A 84 17.68 -41.63 25.21
C SER A 84 16.22 -41.20 25.28
N TYR A 85 15.89 -40.38 26.26
CA TYR A 85 14.51 -39.92 26.45
C TYR A 85 14.36 -38.50 25.93
N ALA A 86 13.53 -38.32 24.89
CA ALA A 86 13.06 -37.01 24.50
C ALA A 86 11.83 -36.66 25.36
N ILE A 87 12.00 -35.75 26.33
CA ILE A 87 10.88 -35.22 27.10
C ILE A 87 10.29 -34.02 26.36
N ASN A 88 9.06 -34.18 25.87
CA ASN A 88 8.24 -33.12 25.31
C ASN A 88 7.25 -32.62 26.38
N GLU A 89 7.60 -31.56 27.10
CA GLU A 89 6.64 -30.90 28.00
C GLU A 89 5.85 -29.77 27.33
N ARG A 90 6.22 -29.35 26.11
CA ARG A 90 5.72 -28.10 25.53
C ARG A 90 4.83 -28.35 24.32
N ARG A 91 3.64 -27.74 24.37
CA ARG A 91 2.60 -27.81 23.32
C ARG A 91 2.89 -26.95 22.08
N PHE A 92 3.84 -26.01 22.16
CA PHE A 92 4.16 -25.06 21.08
C PHE A 92 5.66 -24.69 21.08
N PRO A 93 6.29 -24.50 19.90
CA PRO A 93 7.69 -24.13 19.81
C PRO A 93 8.00 -22.77 20.41
N ARG A 94 9.23 -22.63 20.90
CA ARG A 94 9.82 -21.35 21.25
C ARG A 94 11.15 -21.19 20.55
N PHE A 95 11.40 -19.98 20.10
CA PHE A 95 12.60 -19.62 19.38
C PHE A 95 13.28 -18.45 20.09
N PHE A 96 14.59 -18.57 20.29
CA PHE A 96 15.39 -17.48 20.84
C PHE A 96 15.49 -16.34 19.84
N CYS A 97 15.31 -15.13 20.35
CA CYS A 97 15.40 -13.90 19.57
C CYS A 97 16.63 -13.11 20.00
N GLN A 98 17.25 -12.39 19.07
CA GLN A 98 18.38 -11.51 19.34
C GLN A 98 18.24 -10.21 18.57
N GLY A 99 18.64 -9.09 19.20
CA GLY A 99 18.63 -7.77 18.58
C GLY A 99 17.23 -7.18 18.37
N VAL A 100 16.26 -7.59 19.18
CA VAL A 100 14.89 -7.05 19.16
C VAL A 100 14.65 -6.29 20.47
N SER A 101 14.46 -4.98 20.35
CA SER A 101 14.17 -4.09 21.49
C SER A 101 12.68 -4.07 21.79
N VAL A 102 12.33 -3.89 23.06
CA VAL A 102 10.96 -3.86 23.56
C VAL A 102 10.68 -2.50 24.19
N GLU A 103 9.54 -1.91 23.83
CA GLU A 103 8.87 -0.87 24.60
C GLU A 103 7.58 -1.45 25.18
N LEU A 104 7.44 -1.37 26.50
CA LEU A 104 6.25 -1.79 27.24
C LEU A 104 5.59 -0.55 27.84
N MET A 105 4.30 -0.38 27.57
CA MET A 105 3.52 0.77 28.00
C MET A 105 2.27 0.33 28.77
N GLN A 106 2.09 0.83 29.99
CA GLN A 106 0.90 0.59 30.79
C GLN A 106 0.58 1.83 31.64
N SER A 107 -0.66 2.31 31.60
CA SER A 107 -1.12 3.44 32.43
C SER A 107 -0.23 4.70 32.38
N GLY A 108 0.41 4.97 31.23
CA GLY A 108 1.34 6.10 31.04
C GLY A 108 2.79 5.84 31.45
N ALA A 109 3.08 4.71 32.12
CA ALA A 109 4.44 4.26 32.35
C ALA A 109 5.03 3.66 31.07
N LEU A 110 6.30 3.98 30.78
CA LEU A 110 7.06 3.43 29.66
C LEU A 110 8.30 2.72 30.18
N ALA A 111 8.52 1.52 29.66
CA ALA A 111 9.53 0.60 30.11
C ALA A 111 10.26 -0.04 28.93
N HIS A 112 11.56 -0.30 29.09
CA HIS A 112 12.41 -0.80 28.01
C HIS A 112 13.02 -2.16 28.34
N GLY A 113 13.11 -3.01 27.32
CA GLY A 113 13.64 -4.36 27.45
C GLY A 113 14.12 -4.96 26.13
N GLU A 114 14.34 -6.27 26.15
CA GLU A 114 14.73 -7.07 24.98
C GLU A 114 13.86 -8.31 24.87
N LEU A 115 13.56 -8.72 23.64
CA LEU A 115 12.83 -9.96 23.37
C LEU A 115 13.80 -11.14 23.47
N VAL A 116 13.49 -12.10 24.35
CA VAL A 116 14.34 -13.27 24.62
C VAL A 116 13.84 -14.50 23.89
N GLU A 117 12.54 -14.78 23.96
CA GLU A 117 11.90 -15.93 23.32
C GLU A 117 10.61 -15.52 22.63
N LEU A 118 10.33 -16.13 21.47
CA LEU A 118 9.07 -16.02 20.75
C LEU A 118 8.48 -17.42 20.55
N GLY A 119 7.20 -17.60 20.85
CA GLY A 119 6.38 -18.70 20.35
C GLY A 119 5.12 -18.17 19.66
N SER A 120 4.32 -19.06 19.08
CA SER A 120 3.10 -18.70 18.34
C SER A 120 2.01 -18.01 19.17
N ARG A 121 2.03 -18.22 20.49
CA ARG A 121 1.01 -17.68 21.41
C ARG A 121 1.55 -16.72 22.46
N ALA A 122 2.84 -16.85 22.78
CA ALA A 122 3.44 -16.09 23.86
C ALA A 122 4.89 -15.77 23.55
N PHE A 123 5.38 -14.68 24.13
CA PHE A 123 6.75 -14.23 23.99
C PHE A 123 7.29 -13.77 25.33
N ARG A 124 8.59 -13.97 25.56
CA ARG A 124 9.29 -13.59 26.79
C ARG A 124 10.15 -12.38 26.52
N ILE A 125 9.98 -11.35 27.34
CA ILE A 125 10.81 -10.16 27.36
C ILE A 125 11.65 -10.12 28.62
N ARG A 126 12.78 -9.45 28.56
CA ARG A 126 13.66 -9.14 29.69
C ARG A 126 13.77 -7.64 29.86
N MET A 127 13.45 -7.14 31.04
CA MET A 127 13.46 -5.71 31.34
C MET A 127 14.86 -5.20 31.68
N LYS A 128 15.17 -3.96 31.27
CA LYS A 128 16.42 -3.27 31.66
C LYS A 128 16.33 -2.77 33.11
N GLN A 129 17.44 -2.85 33.85
CA GLN A 129 17.51 -2.49 35.28
C GLN A 129 17.06 -1.06 35.61
N GLU A 130 17.26 -0.12 34.69
CA GLU A 130 16.86 1.29 34.87
C GLU A 130 15.34 1.44 35.06
N THR A 131 14.56 0.55 34.44
CA THR A 131 13.10 0.50 34.55
C THR A 131 12.65 -0.04 35.91
N LEU A 132 13.40 -0.97 36.50
CA LEU A 132 13.05 -1.69 37.74
C LEU A 132 13.12 -0.81 39.00
N LYS A 133 13.62 0.42 38.89
CA LYS A 133 13.76 1.36 40.03
C LYS A 133 12.42 1.92 40.51
N ILE A 134 11.35 1.79 39.72
CA ILE A 134 10.02 2.32 40.05
C ILE A 134 9.19 1.20 40.68
N LYS A 135 8.86 1.28 41.98
CA LYS A 135 7.95 0.30 42.60
C LYS A 135 6.53 0.44 42.06
N GLY A 136 5.87 -0.68 41.77
CA GLY A 136 4.48 -0.71 41.29
C GLY A 136 4.28 -0.16 39.88
N TRP A 137 5.35 -0.09 39.08
CA TRP A 137 5.30 0.42 37.71
C TRP A 137 4.48 -0.44 36.75
N PHE A 138 4.32 -1.73 37.07
CA PHE A 138 3.64 -2.73 36.27
C PHE A 138 2.61 -3.50 37.09
N ASN A 139 1.41 -3.67 36.52
CA ASN A 139 0.35 -4.51 37.06
C ASN A 139 0.12 -5.70 36.11
N PRO A 140 0.43 -6.95 36.53
CA PRO A 140 0.29 -8.13 35.70
C PRO A 140 -1.16 -8.50 35.37
N ASP A 141 -2.14 -8.01 36.14
CA ASP A 141 -3.57 -8.35 35.97
C ASP A 141 -4.27 -7.53 34.87
N VAL A 142 -3.60 -6.50 34.34
CA VAL A 142 -4.14 -5.60 33.33
C VAL A 142 -3.32 -5.71 32.03
N PRO A 143 -3.94 -5.65 30.84
CA PRO A 143 -3.19 -5.63 29.60
C PRO A 143 -2.20 -4.46 29.52
N ALA A 144 -1.12 -4.68 28.78
CA ALA A 144 -0.13 -3.66 28.47
C ALA A 144 0.09 -3.58 26.96
N SER A 145 0.38 -2.38 26.47
CA SER A 145 0.77 -2.17 25.08
C SER A 145 2.22 -2.54 24.91
N VAL A 146 2.50 -3.53 24.06
CA VAL A 146 3.86 -3.94 23.73
C VAL A 146 4.19 -3.51 22.32
N ARG A 147 5.37 -2.92 22.14
CA ARG A 147 5.95 -2.62 20.84
C ARG A 147 7.32 -3.26 20.74
N LEU A 148 7.58 -3.92 19.60
CA LEU A 148 8.85 -4.60 19.34
C LEU A 148 9.52 -3.96 18.12
N TYR A 149 10.82 -3.74 18.23
CA TYR A 149 11.62 -3.11 17.18
C TYR A 149 12.82 -3.96 16.80
N SER A 150 13.14 -3.98 15.50
CA SER A 150 14.41 -4.49 14.98
C SER A 150 15.01 -3.43 14.07
N SER A 151 16.27 -3.07 14.30
CA SER A 151 16.97 -2.07 13.48
C SER A 151 16.19 -0.75 13.29
N GLN A 152 15.54 -0.27 14.35
CA GLN A 152 14.65 0.91 14.36
C GLN A 152 13.30 0.77 13.63
N GLU A 153 13.06 -0.35 12.95
CA GLU A 153 11.74 -0.66 12.39
C GLU A 153 10.83 -1.26 13.45
N ASN A 154 9.61 -0.74 13.55
CA ASN A 154 8.56 -1.38 14.35
C ASN A 154 8.10 -2.65 13.63
N ILE A 155 8.23 -3.80 14.29
CA ILE A 155 7.89 -5.12 13.74
C ILE A 155 6.70 -5.78 14.45
N PHE A 156 6.21 -5.18 15.53
CA PHE A 156 4.98 -5.62 16.21
C PHE A 156 4.45 -4.53 17.13
N TYR A 157 3.13 -4.40 17.16
CA TYR A 157 2.40 -3.62 18.16
C TYR A 157 1.10 -4.33 18.54
N GLY A 158 0.83 -4.44 19.83
CA GLY A 158 -0.43 -5.03 20.30
C GLY A 158 -0.66 -4.92 21.81
N SER A 159 -1.93 -5.03 22.19
CA SER A 159 -2.34 -5.23 23.59
C SER A 159 -2.02 -6.67 24.01
N CYS A 160 -1.27 -6.82 25.09
CA CYS A 160 -0.77 -8.10 25.56
C CYS A 160 -1.07 -8.29 27.06
N ARG A 161 -1.40 -9.51 27.46
CA ARG A 161 -1.60 -9.87 28.87
C ARG A 161 -0.36 -10.57 29.42
N CYS A 162 0.02 -10.22 30.65
CA CYS A 162 1.03 -10.96 31.38
C CYS A 162 0.50 -12.35 31.73
N VAL A 163 1.29 -13.38 31.45
CA VAL A 163 0.99 -14.77 31.83
C VAL A 163 1.90 -15.20 32.98
N ARG A 164 3.12 -14.68 33.02
CA ARG A 164 4.11 -15.03 34.04
C ARG A 164 5.13 -13.92 34.19
N GLN A 165 5.48 -13.62 35.43
CA GLN A 165 6.57 -12.72 35.81
C GLN A 165 7.57 -13.51 36.65
N GLN A 166 8.86 -13.35 36.38
CA GLN A 166 9.92 -14.01 37.12
C GLN A 166 11.04 -13.02 37.41
N ASP A 167 11.23 -12.74 38.69
CA ASP A 167 12.32 -11.90 39.18
C ASP A 167 13.59 -12.73 39.33
N ASN A 168 14.64 -12.34 38.62
CA ASN A 168 16.01 -12.76 38.93
C ASN A 168 16.73 -11.58 39.60
N HIS A 169 17.69 -11.85 40.49
CA HIS A 169 18.43 -10.84 41.26
C HIS A 169 19.04 -9.67 40.43
N GLN A 170 19.12 -9.77 39.10
CA GLN A 170 19.64 -8.74 38.20
C GLN A 170 18.70 -8.34 37.04
N SER A 171 17.56 -9.00 36.86
CA SER A 171 16.67 -8.78 35.71
C SER A 171 15.27 -9.34 35.96
N GLU A 172 14.25 -8.69 35.40
CA GLU A 172 12.87 -9.19 35.42
C GLU A 172 12.51 -9.77 34.05
N ASP A 173 12.13 -11.05 34.01
CA ASP A 173 11.62 -11.71 32.81
C ASP A 173 10.08 -11.75 32.87
N ILE A 174 9.42 -11.20 31.85
CA ILE A 174 7.95 -11.17 31.74
C ILE A 174 7.52 -11.94 30.49
N VAL A 175 6.53 -12.82 30.62
CA VAL A 175 5.93 -13.59 29.53
C VAL A 175 4.58 -12.99 29.18
N PHE A 176 4.44 -12.55 27.93
CA PHE A 176 3.22 -11.96 27.39
C PHE A 176 2.54 -12.89 26.39
N THR A 177 1.21 -12.82 26.34
CA THR A 177 0.38 -13.33 25.24
C THR A 177 -0.36 -12.17 24.60
N ALA A 178 -0.59 -12.23 23.29
CA ALA A 178 -1.53 -11.31 22.64
C ALA A 178 -2.91 -11.46 23.31
N GLU A 179 -3.59 -10.34 23.56
CA GLU A 179 -4.91 -10.35 24.19
C GLU A 179 -5.98 -10.94 23.27
N ASN A 180 -5.86 -10.68 21.97
CA ASN A 180 -6.83 -11.09 20.96
C ASN A 180 -6.12 -11.83 19.83
N ASP A 181 -6.79 -12.84 19.28
CA ASP A 181 -6.39 -13.52 18.04
C ASP A 181 -6.70 -12.68 16.78
N HIS A 182 -7.15 -11.43 16.92
CA HIS A 182 -7.53 -10.52 15.84
C HIS A 182 -7.19 -9.06 16.20
N ILE A 183 -6.68 -8.30 15.22
CA ILE A 183 -6.50 -6.84 15.31
C ILE A 183 -7.38 -6.10 14.30
N THR A 184 -7.88 -4.92 14.67
CA THR A 184 -8.65 -4.06 13.76
C THR A 184 -7.77 -2.94 13.24
N ARG A 185 -7.31 -3.07 11.98
CA ARG A 185 -6.49 -2.04 11.32
C ARG A 185 -7.29 -1.14 10.39
N PHE A 186 -8.21 -1.72 9.62
CA PHE A 186 -9.01 -1.00 8.64
C PHE A 186 -10.47 -0.97 9.08
N GLN A 187 -11.17 0.09 8.70
CA GLN A 187 -12.62 0.17 8.89
C GLN A 187 -13.30 -0.99 8.13
N PRO A 188 -14.26 -1.70 8.75
CA PRO A 188 -15.02 -2.73 8.06
C PRO A 188 -15.70 -2.16 6.82
N LYS A 189 -15.49 -2.84 5.68
CA LYS A 189 -16.08 -2.48 4.39
C LYS A 189 -17.30 -3.35 4.11
N LYS A 190 -18.39 -2.76 3.59
CA LYS A 190 -19.59 -3.52 3.17
C LYS A 190 -19.30 -4.34 1.92
N ILE A 191 -18.71 -3.71 0.92
CA ILE A 191 -18.22 -4.37 -0.30
C ILE A 191 -16.70 -4.52 -0.17
N ARG A 192 -16.19 -5.74 -0.37
CA ARG A 192 -14.75 -6.03 -0.35
C ARG A 192 -14.27 -6.40 -1.75
N ASN A 193 -12.99 -6.19 -2.02
CA ASN A 193 -12.37 -6.76 -3.21
C ASN A 193 -12.48 -8.29 -3.16
N PRO A 194 -12.85 -8.95 -4.27
CA PRO A 194 -13.02 -10.39 -4.31
C PRO A 194 -11.74 -11.11 -3.87
N ARG A 195 -11.92 -12.15 -3.06
CA ARG A 195 -10.85 -13.05 -2.62
C ARG A 195 -11.00 -14.37 -3.36
N ARG A 196 -9.92 -14.84 -3.98
CA ARG A 196 -9.93 -16.01 -4.86
C ARG A 196 -8.88 -17.02 -4.40
N ARG A 197 -9.17 -18.30 -4.55
CA ARG A 197 -8.15 -19.36 -4.52
C ARG A 197 -7.63 -19.52 -5.94
N ILE A 198 -6.33 -19.33 -6.11
CA ILE A 198 -5.68 -19.41 -7.42
C ILE A 198 -4.99 -20.77 -7.53
N THR A 199 -5.10 -21.40 -8.69
CA THR A 199 -4.45 -22.68 -8.98
C THR A 199 -3.53 -22.52 -10.20
N PRO A 200 -2.23 -22.82 -10.08
CA PRO A 200 -1.51 -23.25 -8.87
C PRO A 200 -1.49 -22.16 -7.78
N SER A 201 -1.28 -22.53 -6.52
CA SER A 201 -1.25 -21.57 -5.42
C SER A 201 -0.02 -20.64 -5.53
N PRO A 202 -0.19 -19.30 -5.39
CA PRO A 202 0.93 -18.40 -5.14
C PRO A 202 1.60 -18.73 -3.80
N THR A 203 2.82 -18.25 -3.60
CA THR A 203 3.58 -18.49 -2.37
C THR A 203 4.03 -17.16 -1.77
N ALA A 204 3.93 -17.02 -0.44
CA ALA A 204 4.51 -15.92 0.32
C ALA A 204 5.91 -16.30 0.79
N VAL A 205 6.88 -15.42 0.56
CA VAL A 205 8.29 -15.61 0.95
C VAL A 205 8.78 -14.38 1.69
N PHE A 206 9.30 -14.56 2.91
CA PHE A 206 9.81 -13.46 3.71
C PHE A 206 10.84 -13.94 4.73
N ASN A 207 11.65 -13.03 5.24
CA ASN A 207 12.47 -13.30 6.43
C ASN A 207 11.65 -12.96 7.67
N HIS A 208 11.49 -13.92 8.58
CA HIS A 208 10.73 -13.71 9.80
C HIS A 208 11.39 -12.61 10.64
N PRO A 209 10.66 -11.55 11.04
CA PRO A 209 11.25 -10.34 11.62
C PRO A 209 11.97 -10.63 12.96
N PHE A 210 11.46 -11.57 13.74
CA PHE A 210 12.06 -11.98 15.02
C PHE A 210 13.15 -13.06 14.89
N LEU A 211 12.93 -14.08 14.04
CA LEU A 211 13.79 -15.26 13.97
C LEU A 211 14.92 -15.11 12.95
N ARG A 212 14.82 -14.13 12.04
CA ARG A 212 15.73 -13.90 10.91
C ARG A 212 15.91 -15.14 10.03
N LYS A 213 14.91 -16.03 10.02
CA LYS A 213 14.84 -17.23 9.18
C LYS A 213 13.97 -16.94 7.97
N ARG A 214 14.37 -17.43 6.80
CA ARG A 214 13.56 -17.40 5.60
C ARG A 214 12.38 -18.35 5.75
N ILE A 215 11.17 -17.85 5.55
CA ILE A 215 9.91 -18.59 5.57
C ILE A 215 9.31 -18.56 4.18
N GLN A 216 8.73 -19.69 3.81
CA GLN A 216 8.00 -19.88 2.57
C GLN A 216 6.70 -20.62 2.89
N ARG A 217 5.56 -20.08 2.45
CA ARG A 217 4.22 -20.63 2.70
C ARG A 217 3.31 -20.44 1.51
N ASP A 218 2.51 -21.46 1.19
CA ASP A 218 1.51 -21.34 0.15
C ASP A 218 0.38 -20.41 0.59
N ILE A 219 -0.04 -19.56 -0.34
CA ILE A 219 -1.15 -18.64 -0.16
C ILE A 219 -2.44 -19.42 -0.41
N PHE A 220 -3.26 -19.52 0.62
CA PHE A 220 -4.54 -20.23 0.59
C PHE A 220 -5.58 -19.49 -0.24
N ASP A 221 -5.67 -18.17 -0.07
CA ASP A 221 -6.50 -17.28 -0.88
C ASP A 221 -5.88 -15.89 -0.99
N LEU A 222 -6.17 -15.19 -2.08
CA LEU A 222 -5.56 -13.91 -2.43
C LEU A 222 -6.63 -12.88 -2.82
N ALA A 223 -6.45 -11.65 -2.36
CA ALA A 223 -7.15 -10.45 -2.81
C ALA A 223 -6.11 -9.32 -2.99
N THR A 224 -6.50 -8.24 -3.66
CA THR A 224 -5.57 -7.11 -3.92
C THR A 224 -5.12 -6.37 -2.65
N THR A 225 -5.83 -6.55 -1.52
CA THR A 225 -5.54 -5.88 -0.24
C THR A 225 -5.00 -6.82 0.83
N GLY A 226 -4.80 -8.11 0.51
CA GLY A 226 -4.40 -9.10 1.51
C GLY A 226 -4.68 -10.54 1.08
N PHE A 227 -4.15 -11.48 1.84
CA PHE A 227 -4.22 -12.91 1.57
C PHE A 227 -4.35 -13.71 2.87
N SER A 228 -4.40 -15.03 2.77
CA SER A 228 -4.26 -15.91 3.94
C SER A 228 -3.29 -17.05 3.67
N ILE A 229 -2.70 -17.57 4.74
CA ILE A 229 -1.83 -18.76 4.72
C ILE A 229 -2.30 -19.72 5.81
N CYS A 230 -1.94 -21.00 5.67
CA CYS A 230 -2.20 -22.02 6.68
C CYS A 230 -0.86 -22.65 7.08
N ASP A 231 -0.60 -22.70 8.39
CA ASP A 231 0.53 -23.44 8.98
C ASP A 231 -0.01 -24.67 9.72
N ASP A 232 0.80 -25.72 9.82
CA ASP A 232 0.57 -26.77 10.82
C ASP A 232 0.73 -26.19 12.23
N ALA A 233 -0.01 -26.73 13.20
CA ALA A 233 -0.09 -26.15 14.54
C ALA A 233 1.27 -26.12 15.28
N ASP A 234 2.14 -27.06 14.98
CA ASP A 234 3.52 -27.23 15.45
C ASP A 234 4.54 -26.40 14.66
N GLU A 235 4.20 -25.92 13.45
CA GLU A 235 5.03 -24.99 12.67
C GLU A 235 4.63 -23.52 12.80
N ALA A 236 3.54 -23.24 13.52
CA ALA A 236 3.04 -21.89 13.73
C ALA A 236 4.10 -20.97 14.36
N VAL A 237 4.44 -19.87 13.67
CA VAL A 237 5.39 -18.86 14.17
C VAL A 237 4.87 -17.42 14.10
N LEU A 238 3.69 -17.22 13.51
CA LEU A 238 3.11 -15.90 13.32
C LEU A 238 2.14 -15.53 14.44
N MET A 239 1.98 -14.22 14.66
CA MET A 239 1.06 -13.66 15.67
C MET A 239 0.36 -12.41 15.12
N PRO A 240 -0.93 -12.18 15.45
CA PRO A 240 -1.63 -10.95 15.11
C PRO A 240 -0.85 -9.71 15.60
N GLY A 241 -0.77 -8.67 14.78
CA GLY A 241 0.00 -7.46 15.06
C GLY A 241 1.43 -7.46 14.50
N MET A 242 1.99 -8.64 14.16
CA MET A 242 3.33 -8.74 13.55
C MET A 242 3.35 -8.07 12.16
N MET A 243 4.37 -7.25 11.90
CA MET A 243 4.61 -6.58 10.62
C MET A 243 5.81 -7.21 9.89
N ILE A 244 5.68 -7.32 8.57
CA ILE A 244 6.69 -7.88 7.67
C ILE A 244 6.95 -6.85 6.58
N SER A 245 8.09 -6.15 6.66
CA SER A 245 8.40 -5.02 5.77
C SER A 245 8.68 -5.43 4.32
N ASN A 246 9.31 -6.59 4.11
CA ASN A 246 9.76 -7.08 2.81
C ASN A 246 9.25 -8.50 2.53
N LEU A 247 7.95 -8.62 2.29
CA LEU A 247 7.31 -9.86 1.88
C LEU A 247 7.24 -9.93 0.35
N SER A 248 7.65 -11.05 -0.20
CA SER A 248 7.52 -11.35 -1.63
C SER A 248 6.35 -12.29 -1.86
N ILE A 249 5.52 -12.00 -2.86
CA ILE A 249 4.53 -12.94 -3.39
C ILE A 249 5.07 -13.48 -4.71
N THR A 250 5.21 -14.80 -4.80
CA THR A 250 5.67 -15.50 -6.00
C THR A 250 4.53 -16.31 -6.62
N TYR A 251 4.52 -16.38 -7.94
CA TYR A 251 3.57 -17.18 -8.72
C TYR A 251 4.27 -17.75 -9.94
N ALA A 252 4.11 -19.04 -10.20
CA ALA A 252 4.77 -19.75 -11.30
C ALA A 252 6.30 -19.52 -11.35
N GLY A 253 6.96 -19.47 -10.19
CA GLY A 253 8.42 -19.27 -10.08
C GLY A 253 8.90 -17.82 -10.21
N ILE A 254 8.00 -16.86 -10.45
CA ILE A 254 8.34 -15.45 -10.62
C ILE A 254 7.80 -14.64 -9.45
N THR A 255 8.59 -13.69 -8.94
CA THR A 255 8.11 -12.72 -7.94
C THR A 255 7.18 -11.71 -8.61
N ILE A 256 5.91 -11.71 -8.22
CA ILE A 256 4.88 -10.81 -8.76
C ILE A 256 4.65 -9.59 -7.88
N ALA A 257 5.04 -9.62 -6.60
CA ALA A 257 4.93 -8.45 -5.73
C ALA A 257 5.97 -8.47 -4.62
N HIS A 258 6.45 -7.28 -4.27
CA HIS A 258 7.06 -7.00 -2.97
C HIS A 258 6.10 -6.10 -2.19
N CYS A 259 5.86 -6.41 -0.94
CA CYS A 259 4.93 -5.65 -0.12
C CYS A 259 5.32 -5.63 1.36
N THR A 260 4.85 -4.59 2.03
CA THR A 260 4.80 -4.54 3.49
C THR A 260 3.45 -5.10 3.93
N ALA A 261 3.47 -6.02 4.88
CA ALA A 261 2.28 -6.75 5.32
C ALA A 261 2.16 -6.77 6.84
N GLN A 262 0.94 -6.98 7.33
CA GLN A 262 0.69 -7.20 8.76
C GLN A 262 -0.25 -8.38 8.96
N ILE A 263 0.07 -9.19 9.97
CA ILE A 263 -0.79 -10.28 10.42
C ILE A 263 -1.98 -9.68 11.16
N ILE A 264 -3.19 -9.91 10.64
CA ILE A 264 -4.43 -9.33 11.15
C ILE A 264 -5.14 -10.28 12.10
N TYR A 265 -5.22 -11.56 11.75
CA TYR A 265 -5.89 -12.55 12.59
C TYR A 265 -5.21 -13.89 12.54
N ARG A 266 -5.51 -14.69 13.56
CA ARG A 266 -5.14 -16.08 13.74
C ARG A 266 -6.41 -16.89 14.02
N GLN A 267 -6.62 -17.97 13.30
CA GLN A 267 -7.75 -18.87 13.50
C GLN A 267 -7.22 -20.29 13.66
N THR A 268 -7.51 -20.93 14.79
CA THR A 268 -7.12 -22.32 15.03
C THR A 268 -8.17 -23.24 14.43
N GLU A 269 -7.76 -24.11 13.52
CA GLU A 269 -8.51 -25.22 12.98
C GLU A 269 -8.00 -26.53 13.63
N ALA A 270 -8.56 -27.69 13.29
CA ALA A 270 -8.27 -28.95 14.02
C ALA A 270 -6.77 -29.28 14.10
N ASN A 271 -6.08 -29.26 12.94
CA ASN A 271 -4.64 -29.55 12.83
C ASN A 271 -3.82 -28.40 12.22
N ALA A 272 -4.47 -27.27 11.91
CA ALA A 272 -3.86 -26.16 11.21
C ALA A 272 -4.20 -24.83 11.87
N VAL A 273 -3.40 -23.80 11.57
CA VAL A 273 -3.64 -22.43 11.99
C VAL A 273 -3.67 -21.55 10.75
N ARG A 274 -4.81 -20.92 10.48
CA ARG A 274 -4.95 -19.95 9.40
C ARG A 274 -4.60 -18.55 9.89
N TYR A 275 -3.79 -17.84 9.11
CA TYR A 275 -3.48 -16.43 9.34
C TYR A 275 -4.06 -15.56 8.24
N GLY A 276 -4.76 -14.50 8.63
CA GLY A 276 -5.14 -13.44 7.71
C GLY A 276 -4.07 -12.36 7.66
N ILE A 277 -3.62 -12.02 6.46
CA ILE A 277 -2.53 -11.07 6.25
C ILE A 277 -3.06 -9.92 5.40
N ALA A 278 -2.94 -8.70 5.89
CA ALA A 278 -3.24 -7.50 5.12
C ALA A 278 -1.98 -6.93 4.49
N ILE A 279 -2.09 -6.51 3.24
CA ILE A 279 -1.04 -5.75 2.57
C ILE A 279 -1.21 -4.29 2.96
N LEU A 280 -0.16 -3.71 3.55
CA LEU A 280 -0.13 -2.34 4.03
C LEU A 280 0.30 -1.37 2.94
N ASP A 281 1.31 -1.76 2.18
CA ASP A 281 1.77 -0.99 1.03
C ASP A 281 2.47 -1.91 0.03
N MET A 282 2.41 -1.50 -1.24
CA MET A 282 3.18 -2.04 -2.34
C MET A 282 3.16 -1.04 -3.48
N ASP A 283 4.15 -1.12 -4.36
CA ASP A 283 4.15 -0.27 -5.55
C ASP A 283 2.95 -0.60 -6.47
N ILE A 284 2.61 0.35 -7.33
CA ILE A 284 1.46 0.25 -8.22
C ILE A 284 1.66 -0.83 -9.31
N HIS A 285 2.88 -1.31 -9.56
CA HIS A 285 3.14 -2.42 -10.49
C HIS A 285 2.81 -3.76 -9.85
N ALA A 286 3.26 -3.98 -8.62
CA ALA A 286 2.95 -5.14 -7.80
C ALA A 286 1.43 -5.25 -7.62
N TYR A 287 0.76 -4.14 -7.31
CA TYR A 287 -0.70 -4.09 -7.26
C TYR A 287 -1.34 -4.53 -8.60
N SER A 288 -0.88 -3.99 -9.73
CA SER A 288 -1.42 -4.35 -11.05
C SER A 288 -1.20 -5.81 -11.41
N ARG A 289 -0.04 -6.40 -11.10
CA ARG A 289 0.23 -7.82 -11.38
C ARG A 289 -0.67 -8.73 -10.56
N ILE A 290 -0.90 -8.41 -9.29
CA ILE A 290 -1.88 -9.13 -8.46
C ILE A 290 -3.30 -8.95 -9.01
N ASN A 291 -3.67 -7.73 -9.40
CA ASN A 291 -4.99 -7.45 -9.96
C ASN A 291 -5.23 -8.17 -11.29
N GLN A 292 -4.20 -8.24 -12.15
CA GLN A 292 -4.23 -9.01 -13.40
C GLN A 292 -4.41 -10.49 -13.13
N LEU A 293 -3.64 -11.07 -12.20
CA LEU A 293 -3.78 -12.48 -11.81
C LEU A 293 -5.20 -12.80 -11.34
N LEU A 294 -5.77 -11.96 -10.48
CA LEU A 294 -7.12 -12.13 -9.95
C LEU A 294 -8.20 -11.93 -11.03
N SER A 295 -8.01 -10.96 -11.92
CA SER A 295 -8.96 -10.65 -13.00
C SER A 295 -8.97 -11.73 -14.07
N ALA A 296 -7.81 -12.16 -14.56
CA ALA A 296 -7.68 -13.21 -15.57
C ALA A 296 -8.20 -14.57 -15.10
N HIS A 297 -8.08 -14.85 -13.80
CA HIS A 297 -8.67 -16.06 -13.20
C HIS A 297 -10.21 -16.00 -13.15
N ALA A 298 -10.79 -14.80 -13.07
CA ALA A 298 -12.25 -14.62 -13.04
C ALA A 298 -12.85 -14.57 -14.45
N ASP A 299 -12.17 -13.94 -15.40
CA ASP A 299 -12.55 -13.88 -16.81
C ASP A 299 -11.28 -13.75 -17.67
N PRO A 300 -10.96 -14.73 -18.53
CA PRO A 300 -9.72 -14.76 -19.31
C PRO A 300 -9.64 -13.66 -20.37
N HIS A 301 -10.75 -13.00 -20.69
CA HIS A 301 -10.79 -11.90 -21.66
C HIS A 301 -10.35 -10.56 -21.04
N ILE A 302 -10.09 -10.51 -19.73
CA ILE A 302 -9.75 -9.27 -19.05
C ILE A 302 -8.24 -9.14 -18.95
N SER A 303 -7.75 -8.00 -19.41
CA SER A 303 -6.38 -7.58 -19.16
C SER A 303 -6.30 -6.26 -18.39
N VAL A 304 -5.37 -6.21 -17.44
CA VAL A 304 -5.13 -5.10 -16.52
C VAL A 304 -3.66 -4.71 -16.66
N SER A 305 -3.43 -3.65 -17.42
CA SER A 305 -2.12 -3.02 -17.58
C SER A 305 -1.01 -3.98 -18.03
N THR A 306 -1.37 -4.94 -18.90
CA THR A 306 -0.39 -5.71 -19.68
C THR A 306 0.01 -4.95 -20.93
N GLU A 307 0.97 -5.50 -21.66
CA GLU A 307 1.24 -5.09 -23.04
C GLU A 307 -0.04 -5.18 -23.88
N VAL A 308 -0.23 -4.16 -24.73
CA VAL A 308 -1.37 -4.02 -25.63
C VAL A 308 -0.82 -3.78 -27.03
N ASP A 309 -1.40 -4.46 -28.02
CA ASP A 309 -1.15 -4.17 -29.43
C ASP A 309 -1.65 -2.76 -29.76
N MET A 310 -0.72 -1.88 -30.10
CA MET A 310 -1.02 -0.48 -30.36
C MET A 310 -1.88 -0.28 -31.60
N ASP A 311 -1.70 -1.09 -32.64
CA ASP A 311 -2.49 -0.99 -33.86
C ASP A 311 -3.94 -1.43 -33.59
N ALA A 312 -4.12 -2.53 -32.84
CA ALA A 312 -5.44 -2.97 -32.40
C ALA A 312 -6.14 -1.93 -31.51
N LEU A 313 -5.40 -1.26 -30.63
CA LEU A 313 -5.93 -0.19 -29.77
C LEU A 313 -6.41 1.01 -30.58
N TRP A 314 -5.63 1.45 -31.57
CA TRP A 314 -6.05 2.55 -32.45
C TRP A 314 -7.26 2.15 -33.29
N GLU A 315 -7.25 0.96 -33.89
CA GLU A 315 -8.40 0.43 -34.64
C GLU A 315 -9.67 0.44 -33.77
N PHE A 316 -9.56 -0.04 -32.53
CA PHE A 316 -10.65 -0.01 -31.56
C PHE A 316 -11.17 1.41 -31.30
N PHE A 317 -10.30 2.41 -31.10
CA PHE A 317 -10.75 3.79 -30.86
C PHE A 317 -11.51 4.39 -32.05
N PHE A 318 -11.16 4.02 -33.29
CA PHE A 318 -11.93 4.41 -34.47
C PHE A 318 -13.27 3.66 -34.53
N GLN A 319 -13.27 2.33 -34.38
CA GLN A 319 -14.47 1.51 -34.49
C GLN A 319 -15.50 1.79 -33.38
N ALA A 320 -15.05 2.06 -32.16
CA ALA A 320 -15.91 2.43 -31.04
C ALA A 320 -16.42 3.88 -31.12
N GLY A 321 -16.06 4.64 -32.17
CA GLY A 321 -16.48 6.04 -32.35
C GLY A 321 -15.82 7.02 -31.38
N PHE A 322 -14.75 6.62 -30.68
CA PHE A 322 -14.04 7.49 -29.74
C PHE A 322 -13.20 8.57 -30.47
N ILE A 323 -12.74 8.24 -31.67
CA ILE A 323 -12.09 9.17 -32.61
C ILE A 323 -13.02 9.40 -33.81
N TYR A 324 -13.78 10.50 -33.75
CA TYR A 324 -14.66 10.95 -34.83
C TYR A 324 -13.93 11.92 -35.79
N PRO A 325 -14.43 12.18 -37.02
CA PRO A 325 -13.70 12.93 -38.05
C PRO A 325 -13.15 14.29 -37.61
N THR A 326 -13.96 15.09 -36.90
CA THR A 326 -13.52 16.41 -36.40
C THR A 326 -12.54 16.31 -35.23
N LYS A 327 -12.43 15.18 -34.53
CA LYS A 327 -11.36 14.92 -33.56
C LYS A 327 -10.07 14.52 -34.29
N TYR A 328 -10.21 13.70 -35.34
CA TYR A 328 -9.10 13.25 -36.17
C TYR A 328 -8.39 14.38 -36.91
N SER A 329 -9.11 15.40 -37.36
CA SER A 329 -8.49 16.57 -38.00
C SER A 329 -7.50 17.31 -37.08
N PHE A 330 -7.71 17.29 -35.75
CA PHE A 330 -6.71 17.78 -34.80
C PHE A 330 -5.53 16.82 -34.62
N PHE A 331 -5.78 15.50 -34.62
CA PHE A 331 -4.74 14.48 -34.48
C PHE A 331 -3.76 14.43 -35.63
N GLN A 332 -4.24 14.65 -36.86
CA GLN A 332 -3.45 14.45 -38.08
C GLN A 332 -2.13 15.23 -38.06
N ASN A 333 -2.16 16.48 -37.59
CA ASN A 333 -0.99 17.37 -37.57
C ASN A 333 0.10 16.91 -36.57
N TYR A 334 -0.26 16.09 -35.58
CA TYR A 334 0.63 15.66 -34.49
C TYR A 334 0.71 14.13 -34.38
N ARG A 335 0.30 13.38 -35.42
CA ARG A 335 0.13 11.93 -35.37
C ARG A 335 1.30 11.18 -34.74
N LYS A 336 2.54 11.50 -35.13
CA LYS A 336 3.75 10.85 -34.59
C LYS A 336 3.87 11.03 -33.08
N SER A 337 3.59 12.23 -32.56
CA SER A 337 3.64 12.53 -31.13
C SER A 337 2.58 11.76 -30.35
N TYR A 338 1.36 11.62 -30.90
CA TYR A 338 0.30 10.82 -30.28
C TYR A 338 0.68 9.34 -30.22
N LEU A 339 1.19 8.77 -31.31
CA LEU A 339 1.62 7.36 -31.35
C LEU A 339 2.71 7.08 -30.31
N GLU A 340 3.72 7.95 -30.22
CA GLU A 340 4.82 7.77 -29.27
C GLU A 340 4.36 7.93 -27.82
N THR A 341 3.49 8.91 -27.54
CA THR A 341 2.93 9.11 -26.20
C THR A 341 2.13 7.90 -25.75
N TYR A 342 1.31 7.34 -26.64
CA TYR A 342 0.54 6.14 -26.34
C TYR A 342 1.41 4.89 -26.14
N ARG A 343 2.44 4.70 -26.98
CA ARG A 343 3.43 3.64 -26.79
C ARG A 343 4.03 3.71 -25.38
N LYS A 344 4.49 4.90 -24.97
CA LYS A 344 5.02 5.14 -23.62
C LYS A 344 3.97 4.83 -22.54
N LEU A 345 2.76 5.35 -22.65
CA LEU A 345 1.72 5.18 -21.61
C LEU A 345 1.30 3.72 -21.42
N TYR A 346 1.22 2.93 -22.50
CA TYR A 346 0.71 1.56 -22.44
C TYR A 346 1.82 0.51 -22.26
N GLN A 347 3.06 0.80 -22.64
CA GLN A 347 4.17 -0.16 -22.60
C GLN A 347 5.26 0.21 -21.57
N ASP A 348 5.55 1.50 -21.38
CA ASP A 348 6.76 1.93 -20.67
C ASP A 348 6.50 2.68 -19.35
N SER A 349 5.30 3.23 -19.13
CA SER A 349 5.05 4.24 -18.08
C SER A 349 4.12 3.81 -16.94
N PRO A 350 4.34 2.66 -16.29
CA PRO A 350 3.37 2.18 -15.34
C PRO A 350 3.33 2.98 -14.01
N ASP A 351 4.18 3.97 -13.75
CA ASP A 351 3.97 4.83 -12.56
C ASP A 351 2.86 5.88 -12.78
N VAL A 352 2.52 6.16 -14.04
CA VAL A 352 1.69 7.31 -14.42
C VAL A 352 0.46 6.92 -15.25
N ALA A 353 0.38 5.69 -15.75
CA ALA A 353 -0.72 5.24 -16.60
C ALA A 353 -1.15 3.80 -16.28
N ARG A 354 -2.45 3.56 -16.30
CA ARG A 354 -3.07 2.24 -16.12
C ARG A 354 -4.22 2.08 -17.11
N HIS A 355 -4.41 0.86 -17.58
CA HIS A 355 -5.50 0.53 -18.49
C HIS A 355 -6.08 -0.83 -18.17
N ILE A 356 -7.32 -1.00 -18.60
CA ILE A 356 -8.06 -2.24 -18.57
C ILE A 356 -8.66 -2.43 -19.94
N THR A 357 -8.40 -3.59 -20.54
CA THR A 357 -8.96 -4.00 -21.81
C THR A 357 -9.81 -5.25 -21.62
N TYR A 358 -10.84 -5.35 -22.46
CA TYR A 358 -11.63 -6.56 -22.64
C TYR A 358 -11.34 -7.08 -24.05
N GLU A 359 -10.70 -8.22 -24.16
CA GLU A 359 -10.08 -8.72 -25.38
C GLU A 359 -10.52 -10.14 -25.69
N GLU A 360 -10.76 -10.44 -26.96
CA GLU A 360 -11.02 -11.79 -27.45
C GLU A 360 -10.23 -12.02 -28.73
N ASN A 361 -9.37 -13.04 -28.75
CA ASN A 361 -8.53 -13.42 -29.89
C ASN A 361 -7.71 -12.25 -30.48
N GLY A 362 -7.10 -11.43 -29.61
CA GLY A 362 -6.27 -10.28 -30.01
C GLY A 362 -7.06 -9.03 -30.40
N LYS A 363 -8.40 -9.08 -30.40
CA LYS A 363 -9.26 -7.93 -30.68
C LYS A 363 -9.79 -7.32 -29.38
N ILE A 364 -9.68 -6.00 -29.27
CA ILE A 364 -10.21 -5.23 -28.12
C ILE A 364 -11.69 -4.93 -28.36
N TYR A 365 -12.53 -5.21 -27.36
CA TYR A 365 -13.97 -4.92 -27.34
C TYR A 365 -14.37 -3.94 -26.25
N GLY A 366 -13.54 -3.75 -25.23
CA GLY A 366 -13.76 -2.80 -24.17
C GLY A 366 -12.45 -2.18 -23.73
N HIS A 367 -12.47 -0.91 -23.40
CA HIS A 367 -11.28 -0.20 -22.94
C HIS A 367 -11.65 0.87 -21.91
N MET A 368 -10.83 0.98 -20.87
CA MET A 368 -10.85 2.10 -19.95
C MET A 368 -9.44 2.32 -19.42
N SER A 369 -8.99 3.57 -19.35
CA SER A 369 -7.68 3.88 -18.81
C SER A 369 -7.72 5.00 -17.79
N MET A 370 -6.61 5.20 -17.09
CA MET A 370 -6.42 6.29 -16.18
C MET A 370 -4.97 6.73 -16.18
N VAL A 371 -4.75 8.02 -15.93
CA VAL A 371 -3.43 8.62 -15.81
C VAL A 371 -3.32 9.42 -14.54
N ARG A 372 -2.13 9.45 -13.92
CA ARG A 372 -1.88 10.30 -12.76
C ARG A 372 -1.88 11.76 -13.22
N ALA A 373 -2.92 12.49 -12.84
CA ALA A 373 -3.13 13.87 -13.27
C ALA A 373 -2.47 14.86 -12.33
N TYR A 374 -2.47 14.60 -11.03
CA TYR A 374 -1.79 15.43 -10.03
C TYR A 374 -1.12 14.51 -9.00
N GLU A 375 -0.38 15.10 -8.05
CA GLU A 375 0.45 14.35 -7.11
C GLU A 375 -0.29 13.18 -6.47
N ARG A 376 -1.54 13.38 -6.06
CA ARG A 376 -2.33 12.31 -5.42
C ARG A 376 -3.70 12.10 -6.07
N ALA A 377 -3.83 12.43 -7.36
CA ALA A 377 -5.07 12.31 -8.11
C ALA A 377 -4.90 11.60 -9.46
N TRP A 378 -5.76 10.62 -9.70
CA TRP A 378 -5.82 9.86 -10.95
C TRP A 378 -7.02 10.26 -11.79
N LEU A 379 -6.80 10.58 -13.06
CA LEU A 379 -7.84 10.90 -14.03
C LEU A 379 -8.24 9.63 -14.80
N ILE A 380 -9.47 9.18 -14.62
CA ILE A 380 -10.10 8.16 -15.48
C ILE A 380 -10.43 8.78 -16.83
N GLN A 381 -10.13 8.05 -17.89
CA GLN A 381 -10.35 8.47 -19.27
C GLN A 381 -10.57 7.29 -20.23
N HIS A 382 -10.93 7.63 -21.47
CA HIS A 382 -11.00 6.72 -22.60
C HIS A 382 -11.92 5.50 -22.38
N HIS A 383 -13.03 5.68 -21.65
CA HIS A 383 -14.05 4.66 -21.50
C HIS A 383 -14.80 4.47 -22.83
N ALA A 384 -14.59 3.33 -23.46
CA ALA A 384 -15.19 2.99 -24.74
C ALA A 384 -15.46 1.47 -24.80
N ALA A 385 -16.40 1.07 -25.64
CA ALA A 385 -16.70 -0.33 -25.90
C ALA A 385 -17.34 -0.51 -27.26
N MET A 386 -17.11 -1.68 -27.84
CA MET A 386 -17.81 -2.20 -29.00
C MET A 386 -18.91 -3.18 -28.55
N PRO A 387 -20.00 -3.30 -29.32
CA PRO A 387 -21.02 -4.30 -29.05
C PRO A 387 -20.42 -5.70 -29.19
N MET A 388 -20.85 -6.60 -28.31
CA MET A 388 -20.49 -8.02 -28.33
C MET A 388 -21.73 -8.83 -27.99
N GLU A 389 -21.93 -9.96 -28.65
CA GLU A 389 -23.12 -10.79 -28.42
C GLU A 389 -23.14 -11.29 -26.97
N ASN A 390 -24.28 -11.11 -26.29
CA ASN A 390 -24.51 -11.54 -24.90
C ASN A 390 -23.52 -11.02 -23.84
N ARG A 391 -22.66 -10.05 -24.16
CA ARG A 391 -21.70 -9.43 -23.24
C ARG A 391 -21.77 -7.92 -23.31
N MET A 392 -21.42 -7.27 -22.20
CA MET A 392 -21.42 -5.81 -22.09
C MET A 392 -20.01 -5.29 -21.76
N PRO A 393 -19.06 -5.27 -22.72
CA PRO A 393 -17.66 -4.95 -22.45
C PRO A 393 -17.46 -3.63 -21.71
N GLY A 394 -18.26 -2.60 -22.05
CA GLY A 394 -18.23 -1.31 -21.37
C GLY A 394 -18.54 -1.37 -19.87
N TYR A 395 -19.46 -2.24 -19.45
CA TYR A 395 -19.75 -2.47 -18.03
C TYR A 395 -18.68 -3.33 -17.37
N VAL A 396 -18.08 -4.28 -18.10
CA VAL A 396 -16.99 -5.11 -17.60
C VAL A 396 -15.78 -4.23 -17.26
N VAL A 397 -15.28 -3.43 -18.20
CA VAL A 397 -14.12 -2.56 -17.92
C VAL A 397 -14.41 -1.53 -16.83
N LEU A 398 -15.64 -1.00 -16.75
CA LEU A 398 -16.07 -0.12 -15.67
C LEU A 398 -16.05 -0.84 -14.30
N ARG A 399 -16.56 -2.07 -14.23
CA ARG A 399 -16.53 -2.88 -13.01
C ARG A 399 -15.10 -3.07 -12.52
N HIS A 400 -14.20 -3.45 -13.43
CA HIS A 400 -12.82 -3.76 -13.07
C HIS A 400 -12.05 -2.49 -12.68
N ILE A 401 -12.28 -1.34 -13.32
CA ILE A 401 -11.61 -0.11 -12.90
C ILE A 401 -12.08 0.33 -11.51
N ILE A 402 -13.37 0.24 -11.19
CA ILE A 402 -13.85 0.63 -9.86
C ILE A 402 -13.28 -0.31 -8.78
N LEU A 403 -13.21 -1.62 -9.05
CA LEU A 403 -12.58 -2.58 -8.14
C LEU A 403 -11.07 -2.33 -7.99
N PHE A 404 -10.37 -1.99 -9.07
CA PHE A 404 -8.96 -1.59 -9.04
C PHE A 404 -8.78 -0.38 -8.11
N LEU A 405 -9.55 0.68 -8.33
CA LEU A 405 -9.47 1.90 -7.52
C LEU A 405 -9.77 1.61 -6.04
N HIS A 406 -10.76 0.75 -5.76
CA HIS A 406 -11.13 0.38 -4.40
C HIS A 406 -10.07 -0.43 -3.64
N GLY A 407 -9.20 -1.16 -4.35
CA GLY A 407 -8.06 -1.82 -3.71
C GLY A 407 -6.84 -0.91 -3.64
N ALA A 408 -6.57 -0.12 -4.68
CA ALA A 408 -5.36 0.68 -4.80
C ALA A 408 -5.33 1.86 -3.81
N TYR A 409 -6.46 2.50 -3.50
CA TYR A 409 -6.47 3.69 -2.64
C TYR A 409 -6.01 3.43 -1.20
N THR A 410 -6.03 2.17 -0.75
CA THR A 410 -5.53 1.81 0.60
C THR A 410 -4.01 1.72 0.65
N LEU A 411 -3.32 1.78 -0.49
CA LEU A 411 -1.87 1.71 -0.60
C LEU A 411 -1.28 3.13 -0.68
N PRO A 412 -0.50 3.57 0.33
CA PRO A 412 0.16 4.87 0.30
C PRO A 412 0.98 5.13 -0.97
N SER A 413 1.67 4.11 -1.48
CA SER A 413 2.52 4.20 -2.68
C SER A 413 1.74 4.36 -3.98
N ALA A 414 0.43 4.07 -4.02
CA ALA A 414 -0.41 4.28 -5.21
C ALA A 414 -0.76 5.75 -5.47
N LYS A 415 -0.56 6.63 -4.49
CA LYS A 415 -0.83 8.09 -4.59
C LYS A 415 -2.25 8.38 -5.14
N MET A 416 -3.24 7.69 -4.59
CA MET A 416 -4.61 7.68 -5.11
C MET A 416 -5.62 8.13 -4.04
N ASP A 417 -5.46 9.37 -3.59
CA ASP A 417 -6.39 9.96 -2.61
C ASP A 417 -7.65 10.44 -3.30
N TYR A 418 -7.50 10.95 -4.52
CA TYR A 418 -8.59 11.42 -5.34
C TYR A 418 -8.61 10.69 -6.68
N VAL A 419 -9.82 10.48 -7.18
CA VAL A 419 -10.04 10.05 -8.56
C VAL A 419 -10.93 11.06 -9.23
N MET A 420 -10.59 11.41 -10.46
CA MET A 420 -11.32 12.39 -11.24
C MET A 420 -11.67 11.87 -12.62
N CYS A 421 -12.69 12.46 -13.24
CA CYS A 421 -12.98 12.28 -14.66
C CYS A 421 -13.61 13.54 -15.24
N TYR A 422 -13.44 13.73 -16.54
CA TYR A 422 -14.17 14.74 -17.29
C TYR A 422 -15.18 14.05 -18.20
N PHE A 423 -16.41 14.55 -18.18
CA PHE A 423 -17.42 14.10 -19.14
C PHE A 423 -18.29 15.26 -19.57
N ARG A 424 -18.88 15.14 -20.76
CA ARG A 424 -19.87 16.08 -21.24
C ARG A 424 -21.22 15.77 -20.58
N PRO A 425 -21.93 16.75 -19.98
CA PRO A 425 -23.23 16.53 -19.36
C PRO A 425 -24.24 15.87 -20.30
N GLU A 426 -24.17 16.17 -21.60
CA GLU A 426 -25.05 15.57 -22.62
C GLU A 426 -24.83 14.06 -22.78
N ASN A 427 -23.67 13.53 -22.37
CA ASN A 427 -23.39 12.10 -22.39
C ASN A 427 -24.06 11.41 -21.19
N LYS A 428 -25.24 10.84 -21.45
CA LYS A 428 -26.13 10.27 -20.43
C LYS A 428 -25.48 9.17 -19.58
N PHE A 429 -24.58 8.37 -20.14
CA PHE A 429 -23.97 7.27 -19.40
C PHE A 429 -23.03 7.74 -18.27
N PRO A 430 -21.94 8.49 -18.55
CA PRO A 430 -21.06 9.00 -17.50
C PRO A 430 -21.79 9.95 -16.55
N ASP A 431 -22.73 10.77 -17.02
CA ASP A 431 -23.54 11.58 -16.10
C ASP A 431 -24.39 10.71 -15.16
N ARG A 432 -24.98 9.61 -15.64
CA ARG A 432 -25.77 8.71 -14.78
C ARG A 432 -24.91 7.98 -13.74
N VAL A 433 -23.67 7.61 -14.09
CA VAL A 433 -22.70 6.91 -13.22
C VAL A 433 -22.01 7.88 -12.27
N PHE A 434 -21.20 8.79 -12.79
CA PHE A 434 -20.35 9.69 -12.01
C PHE A 434 -21.15 10.87 -11.46
N GLY A 435 -21.81 11.64 -12.34
CA GLY A 435 -22.67 12.76 -11.93
C GLY A 435 -23.80 12.29 -10.99
N GLY A 436 -24.37 11.13 -11.27
CA GLY A 436 -25.40 10.50 -10.47
C GLY A 436 -24.92 10.12 -9.08
N PHE A 437 -23.65 9.73 -8.92
CA PHE A 437 -23.08 9.46 -7.60
C PHE A 437 -22.85 10.75 -6.82
N ALA A 438 -22.28 11.78 -7.45
CA ALA A 438 -22.10 13.09 -6.79
C ALA A 438 -23.44 13.63 -6.25
N ARG A 439 -24.50 13.56 -7.08
CA ARG A 439 -25.87 13.95 -6.68
C ARG A 439 -26.48 13.04 -5.61
N HIS A 440 -26.13 11.75 -5.60
CA HIS A 440 -26.60 10.80 -4.59
C HIS A 440 -25.94 11.01 -3.23
N LEU A 441 -24.63 11.25 -3.23
CA LEU A 441 -23.88 11.53 -2.01
C LEU A 441 -24.29 12.87 -1.40
N ASN A 442 -24.59 13.85 -2.25
CA ASN A 442 -25.02 15.20 -1.86
C ASN A 442 -24.07 15.88 -0.85
N ASP A 443 -22.78 15.58 -0.99
CA ASP A 443 -21.69 16.18 -0.22
C ASP A 443 -20.52 16.46 -1.18
N PRO A 444 -20.32 17.74 -1.59
CA PRO A 444 -19.25 18.09 -2.51
C PRO A 444 -17.85 17.89 -1.91
N ARG A 445 -17.72 17.72 -0.59
CA ARG A 445 -16.46 17.36 0.09
C ARG A 445 -16.16 15.87 0.07
N GLY A 446 -17.15 15.02 -0.26
CA GLY A 446 -16.92 13.62 -0.57
C GLY A 446 -16.83 13.36 -2.07
N CYS A 447 -17.65 14.05 -2.86
CA CYS A 447 -17.66 13.93 -4.31
C CYS A 447 -18.18 15.21 -4.98
N SER A 448 -17.31 15.95 -5.66
CA SER A 448 -17.65 17.21 -6.32
C SER A 448 -18.00 17.02 -7.80
N LEU A 449 -18.83 17.92 -8.31
CA LEU A 449 -19.23 17.98 -9.71
C LEU A 449 -19.27 19.45 -10.16
N ASP A 450 -18.23 19.87 -10.88
CA ASP A 450 -18.04 21.26 -11.29
C ASP A 450 -18.17 21.40 -12.81
N LEU A 451 -19.01 22.33 -13.28
CA LEU A 451 -19.23 22.54 -14.71
C LEU A 451 -18.29 23.62 -15.26
N PHE A 452 -17.56 23.28 -16.32
CA PHE A 452 -16.62 24.16 -17.01
C PHE A 452 -17.10 24.41 -18.44
N SER A 453 -16.92 25.66 -18.89
CA SER A 453 -16.97 26.02 -20.31
C SER A 453 -15.63 25.68 -20.97
N TYR A 454 -15.67 25.04 -22.14
CA TYR A 454 -14.51 24.68 -22.93
C TYR A 454 -14.49 25.43 -24.26
N LEU A 455 -13.35 26.02 -24.58
CA LEU A 455 -13.07 26.63 -25.87
C LEU A 455 -11.58 26.60 -26.18
N THR A 456 -11.22 26.83 -27.44
CA THR A 456 -9.82 26.92 -27.86
C THR A 456 -9.44 28.35 -28.23
N VAL A 457 -8.27 28.81 -27.78
CA VAL A 457 -7.75 30.15 -28.07
C VAL A 457 -6.49 30.05 -28.91
N ALA A 458 -6.38 30.88 -29.94
CA ALA A 458 -5.18 30.93 -30.78
C ALA A 458 -3.95 31.32 -29.95
N SER A 459 -2.91 30.50 -30.01
CA SER A 459 -1.65 30.70 -29.29
C SER A 459 -0.52 31.22 -30.17
N LYS A 460 -0.68 31.18 -31.50
CA LYS A 460 0.28 31.79 -32.45
C LYS A 460 -0.10 33.24 -32.73
N GLY A 461 0.69 34.15 -32.16
CA GLY A 461 0.61 35.60 -32.35
C GLY A 461 1.63 36.32 -31.46
N ALA A 462 1.87 37.62 -31.70
CA ALA A 462 2.59 38.43 -30.73
C ALA A 462 1.80 38.43 -29.41
N SER A 463 2.47 38.21 -28.28
CA SER A 463 1.88 38.31 -26.94
C SER A 463 1.08 39.60 -26.84
N MET A 464 -0.22 39.51 -26.56
CA MET A 464 -1.03 40.70 -26.38
C MET A 464 -0.60 41.38 -25.07
N PRO A 465 -0.28 42.69 -25.09
CA PRO A 465 0.04 43.40 -23.86
C PRO A 465 -1.20 43.38 -22.94
N LEU A 466 -0.97 43.25 -21.64
CA LEU A 466 -2.07 43.38 -20.68
C LEU A 466 -2.65 44.79 -20.76
N PRO A 467 -3.98 44.95 -20.61
CA PRO A 467 -4.57 46.29 -20.50
C PRO A 467 -4.01 47.03 -19.28
N LYS A 468 -4.13 48.36 -19.30
CA LYS A 468 -3.68 49.19 -18.18
C LYS A 468 -4.33 48.74 -16.86
N ASP A 469 -3.57 48.78 -15.76
CA ASP A 469 -3.97 48.38 -14.40
C ASP A 469 -4.16 46.87 -14.18
N TRP A 470 -3.83 46.04 -15.17
CA TRP A 470 -3.79 44.58 -15.04
C TRP A 470 -2.39 44.05 -14.78
N LEU A 471 -2.28 43.07 -13.88
CA LEU A 471 -1.04 42.39 -13.52
C LEU A 471 -1.22 40.88 -13.59
N LEU A 472 -0.33 40.21 -14.32
CA LEU A 472 -0.21 38.75 -14.34
C LEU A 472 1.04 38.36 -13.55
N LYS A 473 0.88 37.49 -12.55
CA LYS A 473 1.99 36.96 -11.75
C LYS A 473 1.68 35.57 -11.21
N GLU A 474 2.70 34.84 -10.78
CA GLU A 474 2.51 33.62 -10.01
C GLU A 474 1.79 33.95 -8.69
N ILE A 475 0.87 33.09 -8.26
CA ILE A 475 0.11 33.36 -7.03
C ILE A 475 0.95 33.08 -5.77
N SER A 476 0.71 33.89 -4.75
CA SER A 476 1.23 33.73 -3.40
C SER A 476 0.27 32.95 -2.50
N LEU A 477 0.72 32.56 -1.30
CA LEU A 477 -0.12 31.86 -0.32
C LEU A 477 -1.39 32.64 0.08
N PRO A 478 -1.36 33.97 0.31
CA PRO A 478 -2.59 34.75 0.57
C PRO A 478 -3.58 34.70 -0.59
N GLU A 479 -3.11 34.82 -1.83
CA GLU A 479 -3.96 34.79 -3.03
C GLU A 479 -4.56 33.39 -3.26
N MET A 480 -3.79 32.34 -2.90
CA MET A 480 -4.27 30.96 -2.90
C MET A 480 -5.36 30.71 -1.84
N TRP A 481 -5.36 31.46 -0.73
CA TRP A 481 -6.40 31.43 0.28
C TRP A 481 -7.67 32.15 -0.19
N GLU A 482 -7.56 33.26 -0.91
CA GLU A 482 -8.70 33.93 -1.53
C GLU A 482 -9.41 33.05 -2.56
N LEU A 483 -8.65 32.36 -3.42
CA LEU A 483 -9.21 31.36 -4.34
C LEU A 483 -9.92 30.22 -3.60
N ASP A 484 -9.39 29.80 -2.45
CA ASP A 484 -10.04 28.79 -1.60
C ASP A 484 -11.41 29.25 -1.12
N ASN A 485 -11.47 30.48 -0.58
CA ASN A 485 -12.69 31.07 -0.06
C ASN A 485 -13.73 31.27 -1.16
N PHE A 486 -13.30 31.63 -2.37
CA PHE A 486 -14.16 31.68 -3.54
C PHE A 486 -14.72 30.28 -3.87
N TYR A 487 -13.84 29.30 -4.11
CA TYR A 487 -14.23 27.97 -4.56
C TYR A 487 -15.09 27.21 -3.53
N ARG A 488 -14.82 27.38 -2.23
CA ARG A 488 -15.68 26.84 -1.16
C ARG A 488 -17.10 27.42 -1.17
N ARG A 489 -17.25 28.70 -1.52
CA ARG A 489 -18.56 29.38 -1.56
C ARG A 489 -19.36 29.03 -2.82
N THR A 490 -18.70 28.84 -3.95
CA THR A 490 -19.38 28.58 -5.23
C THR A 490 -19.61 27.10 -5.53
N SER A 491 -18.63 26.26 -5.20
CA SER A 491 -18.66 24.81 -5.47
C SER A 491 -18.72 24.00 -4.18
N GLY A 492 -17.87 24.34 -3.22
CA GLY A 492 -17.58 23.47 -2.07
C GLY A 492 -16.79 22.22 -2.45
N GLY A 493 -16.31 22.12 -3.70
CA GLY A 493 -15.73 20.91 -4.27
C GLY A 493 -14.29 20.60 -3.85
N LEU A 494 -13.67 19.66 -4.58
CA LEU A 494 -12.40 19.03 -4.22
C LEU A 494 -11.20 19.48 -5.06
N PHE A 495 -11.40 20.29 -6.10
CA PHE A 495 -10.32 20.56 -7.06
C PHE A 495 -9.11 21.25 -6.43
N LEU A 496 -9.33 22.21 -5.53
CA LEU A 496 -8.23 22.87 -4.84
C LEU A 496 -7.54 21.96 -3.83
N ASP A 497 -8.23 20.99 -3.22
CA ASP A 497 -7.60 19.99 -2.34
C ASP A 497 -6.66 19.06 -3.12
N VAL A 498 -6.99 18.79 -4.39
CA VAL A 498 -6.12 18.03 -5.31
C VAL A 498 -4.84 18.82 -5.61
N LEU A 499 -4.91 20.14 -5.76
CA LEU A 499 -3.77 20.99 -6.09
C LEU A 499 -2.89 21.34 -4.88
N LYS A 500 -3.49 21.56 -3.71
CA LYS A 500 -2.81 22.17 -2.54
C LYS A 500 -1.96 21.23 -1.72
N ARG A 501 -1.99 19.92 -2.00
CA ARG A 501 -1.32 18.96 -1.15
C ARG A 501 0.20 19.07 -1.31
N PRO A 502 0.96 19.44 -0.25
CA PRO A 502 2.40 19.45 -0.32
C PRO A 502 2.93 18.03 -0.50
N LEU A 503 4.09 17.92 -1.15
CA LEU A 503 4.86 16.68 -1.18
C LEU A 503 5.37 16.38 0.22
N GLU A 504 5.22 15.14 0.66
CA GLU A 504 5.84 14.68 1.91
C GLU A 504 7.37 14.63 1.74
N PRO A 505 8.15 14.76 2.83
CA PRO A 505 9.60 14.60 2.77
C PRO A 505 10.01 13.27 2.12
N GLY A 506 10.81 13.33 1.05
CA GLY A 506 11.24 12.16 0.27
C GLY A 506 10.25 11.70 -0.80
N GLU A 507 9.10 12.36 -0.97
CA GLU A 507 8.17 12.11 -2.07
C GLU A 507 8.66 12.78 -3.36
N GLU A 508 8.76 11.99 -4.43
CA GLU A 508 9.10 12.47 -5.78
C GLU A 508 7.89 13.20 -6.41
N SER A 509 8.14 14.32 -7.10
CA SER A 509 7.09 15.07 -7.79
C SER A 509 6.56 14.30 -9.01
N LEU A 510 5.31 14.53 -9.40
CA LEU A 510 4.73 13.92 -10.60
C LEU A 510 5.52 14.31 -11.86
N GLN A 511 6.09 15.51 -11.88
CA GLN A 511 6.96 15.95 -12.97
C GLN A 511 8.18 15.04 -13.12
N ASP A 512 8.84 14.70 -12.01
CA ASP A 512 10.03 13.85 -12.02
C ASP A 512 9.65 12.41 -12.35
N VAL A 513 8.57 11.89 -11.75
CA VAL A 513 8.03 10.55 -12.05
C VAL A 513 7.71 10.42 -13.55
N SER A 514 6.99 11.38 -14.14
CA SER A 514 6.70 11.38 -15.58
C SER A 514 7.98 11.52 -16.42
N GLY A 515 8.92 12.37 -15.98
CA GLY A 515 10.19 12.60 -16.65
C GLY A 515 11.04 11.34 -16.80
N ARG A 516 11.04 10.45 -15.79
CA ARG A 516 11.71 9.14 -15.86
C ARG A 516 11.21 8.26 -17.01
N HIS A 517 9.96 8.45 -17.41
CA HIS A 517 9.32 7.74 -18.52
C HIS A 517 9.36 8.53 -19.83
N GLY A 518 10.13 9.62 -19.88
CA GLY A 518 10.21 10.50 -21.05
C GLY A 518 8.89 11.21 -21.37
N LEU A 519 8.04 11.40 -20.37
CA LEU A 519 6.77 12.13 -20.45
C LEU A 519 6.87 13.45 -19.68
N LYS A 520 6.15 14.46 -20.16
CA LYS A 520 5.95 15.74 -19.51
C LYS A 520 4.65 15.67 -18.70
N ARG A 521 4.74 16.03 -17.42
CA ARG A 521 3.57 16.40 -16.62
C ARG A 521 3.97 17.48 -15.62
N LYS A 522 3.62 18.72 -15.92
CA LYS A 522 3.92 19.88 -15.07
C LYS A 522 2.70 20.77 -14.97
N TRP A 523 2.57 21.50 -13.88
CA TRP A 523 1.59 22.57 -13.77
C TRP A 523 2.13 23.71 -12.91
N SER A 524 1.57 24.90 -13.10
CA SER A 524 1.83 26.09 -12.27
C SER A 524 0.58 26.96 -12.19
N ILE A 525 0.52 27.85 -11.21
CA ILE A 525 -0.67 28.65 -10.93
C ILE A 525 -0.35 30.14 -10.99
N TYR A 526 -1.08 30.87 -11.83
CA TYR A 526 -0.94 32.31 -12.02
C TYR A 526 -2.23 33.03 -11.66
N GLY A 527 -2.12 34.24 -11.12
CA GLY A 527 -3.24 35.12 -10.85
C GLY A 527 -3.23 36.30 -11.82
N LEU A 528 -4.42 36.68 -12.28
CA LEU A 528 -4.64 37.91 -13.02
C LEU A 528 -5.35 38.90 -12.11
N PHE A 529 -4.70 40.03 -11.86
CA PHE A 529 -5.14 41.04 -10.90
C PHE A 529 -5.50 42.32 -11.65
N HIS A 530 -6.55 42.99 -11.18
CA HIS A 530 -6.88 44.36 -11.59
C HIS A 530 -6.84 45.25 -10.34
N LYS A 531 -5.93 46.23 -10.32
CA LYS A 531 -5.71 47.12 -9.16
C LYS A 531 -5.57 46.34 -7.84
N ASP A 532 -4.67 45.35 -7.82
CA ASP A 532 -4.35 44.46 -6.70
C ASP A 532 -5.48 43.52 -6.22
N ARG A 533 -6.62 43.45 -6.93
CA ARG A 533 -7.68 42.48 -6.64
C ARG A 533 -7.62 41.31 -7.63
N PRO A 534 -7.65 40.04 -7.19
CA PRO A 534 -7.63 38.92 -8.12
C PRO A 534 -8.94 38.83 -8.89
N ALA A 535 -8.86 38.89 -10.21
CA ALA A 535 -9.99 38.70 -11.11
C ALA A 535 -10.22 37.22 -11.40
N CYS A 536 -9.13 36.50 -11.68
CA CYS A 536 -9.13 35.06 -11.89
C CYS A 536 -7.78 34.43 -11.56
N VAL A 537 -7.80 33.12 -11.37
CA VAL A 537 -6.62 32.27 -11.24
C VAL A 537 -6.57 31.28 -12.40
N MET A 538 -5.38 31.04 -12.94
CA MET A 538 -5.12 30.16 -14.08
C MET A 538 -4.15 29.06 -13.69
N ILE A 539 -4.59 27.82 -13.80
CA ILE A 539 -3.77 26.62 -13.64
C ILE A 539 -3.28 26.21 -15.03
N VAL A 540 -1.99 26.39 -15.28
CA VAL A 540 -1.34 26.11 -16.56
C VAL A 540 -0.86 24.67 -16.55
N ASN A 541 -1.69 23.73 -17.03
CA ASN A 541 -1.35 22.32 -17.11
C ASN A 541 -0.58 22.03 -18.40
N GLN A 542 0.55 21.33 -18.31
CA GLN A 542 1.35 20.89 -19.45
C GLN A 542 1.53 19.37 -19.43
N SER A 543 1.31 18.73 -20.58
CA SER A 543 1.63 17.33 -20.82
C SER A 543 2.03 17.07 -22.28
N ASP A 544 2.50 15.87 -22.60
CA ASP A 544 2.58 15.45 -24.00
C ASP A 544 1.19 15.35 -24.64
N PHE A 545 1.17 15.47 -25.96
CA PHE A 545 -0.05 15.31 -26.76
C PHE A 545 -0.61 13.90 -26.62
N GLY A 546 -1.91 13.82 -26.36
CA GLY A 546 -2.61 12.55 -26.27
C GLY A 546 -2.52 11.85 -24.92
N VAL A 547 -1.81 12.40 -23.93
CA VAL A 547 -1.94 11.93 -22.53
C VAL A 547 -3.41 11.91 -22.11
N ASN A 548 -4.16 12.91 -22.55
CA ASN A 548 -5.62 12.92 -22.55
C ASN A 548 -6.10 13.31 -23.96
N LEU A 549 -6.91 12.50 -24.64
CA LEU A 549 -7.35 12.79 -26.02
C LEU A 549 -8.28 14.01 -26.16
N SER A 550 -8.63 14.68 -25.07
CA SER A 550 -9.32 15.98 -25.09
C SER A 550 -8.38 17.14 -24.69
N GLU A 551 -7.08 16.86 -24.55
CA GLU A 551 -6.01 17.80 -24.18
C GLU A 551 -6.26 18.54 -22.86
N LEU A 552 -7.11 18.01 -21.97
CA LEU A 552 -7.49 18.70 -20.72
C LEU A 552 -6.33 18.76 -19.71
N LEU A 553 -5.34 17.87 -19.82
CA LEU A 553 -4.09 17.92 -19.04
C LEU A 553 -2.97 18.73 -19.72
N ASN A 554 -3.25 19.27 -20.90
CA ASN A 554 -2.38 20.16 -21.67
C ASN A 554 -3.16 21.44 -22.02
N SER A 555 -3.66 22.11 -20.97
CA SER A 555 -4.65 23.18 -21.05
C SER A 555 -4.42 24.25 -19.98
N ILE A 556 -5.07 25.40 -20.14
CA ILE A 556 -5.18 26.39 -19.06
C ILE A 556 -6.57 26.28 -18.43
N THR A 557 -6.63 25.93 -17.15
CA THR A 557 -7.87 25.95 -16.37
C THR A 557 -8.01 27.28 -15.65
N VAL A 558 -9.07 28.04 -15.95
CA VAL A 558 -9.34 29.38 -15.44
C VAL A 558 -10.44 29.31 -14.38
N MET A 559 -10.14 29.77 -13.18
CA MET A 559 -11.06 29.97 -12.06
C MET A 559 -11.36 31.46 -11.95
N VAL A 560 -12.51 31.90 -12.45
CA VAL A 560 -12.93 33.31 -12.43
C VAL A 560 -13.55 33.63 -11.08
N ILE A 561 -12.90 34.52 -10.33
CA ILE A 561 -13.32 34.93 -8.98
C ILE A 561 -14.32 36.09 -9.09
N GLU A 562 -13.98 37.11 -9.89
CA GLU A 562 -14.77 38.34 -10.06
C GLU A 562 -15.27 38.49 -11.50
N GLN A 563 -16.43 37.90 -11.80
CA GLN A 563 -16.97 37.81 -13.16
C GLN A 563 -17.27 39.18 -13.80
N ASP A 564 -17.78 40.14 -13.01
CA ASP A 564 -18.13 41.47 -13.50
C ASP A 564 -16.88 42.30 -13.82
N MET A 565 -15.83 42.14 -13.01
CA MET A 565 -14.56 42.83 -13.18
C MET A 565 -13.73 42.28 -14.35
N LEU A 566 -13.79 40.97 -14.60
CA LEU A 566 -12.98 40.33 -15.63
C LEU A 566 -13.53 40.59 -17.03
N ALA A 567 -12.82 41.43 -17.79
CA ALA A 567 -13.07 41.64 -19.20
C ALA A 567 -12.49 40.48 -20.04
N TRP A 568 -13.17 40.11 -21.12
CA TRP A 568 -12.73 39.05 -22.02
C TRP A 568 -11.35 39.33 -22.64
N GLU A 569 -11.09 40.57 -23.04
CA GLU A 569 -9.82 41.00 -23.62
C GLU A 569 -8.64 40.88 -22.64
N ALA A 570 -8.88 41.18 -21.35
CA ALA A 570 -7.87 41.04 -20.30
C ALA A 570 -7.52 39.56 -20.09
N LEU A 571 -8.53 38.69 -20.03
CA LEU A 571 -8.33 37.25 -19.93
C LEU A 571 -7.57 36.71 -21.14
N LEU A 572 -7.97 37.08 -22.36
CA LEU A 572 -7.28 36.66 -23.59
C LEU A 572 -5.81 37.12 -23.62
N SER A 573 -5.54 38.34 -23.16
CA SER A 573 -4.18 38.86 -23.10
C SER A 573 -3.31 38.05 -22.13
N ALA A 574 -3.84 37.74 -20.94
CA ALA A 574 -3.16 36.90 -19.97
C ALA A 574 -2.95 35.46 -20.46
N VAL A 575 -3.98 34.87 -21.07
CA VAL A 575 -3.89 33.55 -21.72
C VAL A 575 -2.82 33.55 -22.81
N SER A 576 -2.73 34.59 -23.65
CA SER A 576 -1.74 34.65 -24.73
C SER A 576 -0.31 34.64 -24.21
N GLN A 577 -0.05 35.27 -23.06
CA GLN A 577 1.26 35.26 -22.41
C GLN A 577 1.63 33.89 -21.85
N LEU A 578 0.66 33.20 -21.24
CA LEU A 578 0.88 31.86 -20.68
C LEU A 578 0.90 30.77 -21.75
N ALA A 579 0.20 30.97 -22.87
CA ALA A 579 0.04 30.00 -23.94
C ALA A 579 1.34 29.68 -24.70
N VAL A 580 2.37 30.53 -24.56
CA VAL A 580 3.67 30.37 -25.24
C VAL A 580 4.34 29.02 -24.92
N VAL A 581 4.10 28.47 -23.72
CA VAL A 581 4.73 27.22 -23.25
C VAL A 581 4.28 25.96 -24.01
N TYR A 582 3.15 26.02 -24.72
CA TYR A 582 2.55 24.85 -25.37
C TYR A 582 3.07 24.58 -26.78
N GLY A 583 3.57 25.60 -27.47
CA GLY A 583 4.07 25.46 -28.84
C GLY A 583 3.04 24.98 -29.88
N ILE A 584 1.74 25.17 -29.61
CA ILE A 584 0.63 24.80 -30.52
C ILE A 584 -0.04 26.00 -31.16
N ASP A 585 -0.96 25.75 -32.08
CA ASP A 585 -1.75 26.79 -32.77
C ASP A 585 -2.93 27.28 -31.93
N LYS A 586 -3.54 26.36 -31.18
CA LYS A 586 -4.73 26.60 -30.35
C LYS A 586 -4.59 25.90 -29.01
N VAL A 587 -4.62 26.67 -27.92
CA VAL A 587 -4.57 26.15 -26.55
C VAL A 587 -5.98 25.93 -26.02
N PRO A 588 -6.29 24.74 -25.45
CA PRO A 588 -7.55 24.51 -24.77
C PRO A 588 -7.67 25.33 -23.49
N LEU A 589 -8.84 25.93 -23.27
CA LEU A 589 -9.23 26.57 -22.03
C LEU A 589 -10.40 25.83 -21.39
N LEU A 590 -10.30 25.61 -20.08
CA LEU A 590 -11.42 25.22 -19.21
C LEU A 590 -11.74 26.40 -18.30
N ILE A 591 -12.96 26.94 -18.35
CA ILE A 591 -13.33 28.15 -17.59
C ILE A 591 -14.46 27.81 -16.61
N TYR A 592 -14.20 28.08 -15.33
CA TYR A 592 -15.17 27.96 -14.24
C TYR A 592 -15.38 29.33 -13.57
N PRO A 593 -16.62 29.67 -13.17
CA PRO A 593 -17.84 28.93 -13.46
C PRO A 593 -18.20 29.00 -14.95
N ASP A 594 -18.98 28.04 -15.44
CA ASP A 594 -19.35 27.97 -16.87
C ASP A 594 -20.14 29.21 -17.35
N THR A 595 -20.85 29.86 -16.44
CA THR A 595 -21.65 31.08 -16.65
C THR A 595 -20.85 32.31 -17.09
N TYR A 596 -19.55 32.38 -16.78
CA TYR A 596 -18.73 33.53 -17.15
C TYR A 596 -18.67 33.74 -18.67
N VAL A 597 -18.42 32.68 -19.43
CA VAL A 597 -18.29 32.73 -20.90
C VAL A 597 -19.60 33.20 -21.55
N GLU A 598 -20.72 32.71 -21.04
CA GLU A 598 -22.06 33.09 -21.48
C GLU A 598 -22.36 34.57 -21.17
N SER A 599 -22.00 35.05 -19.98
CA SER A 599 -22.19 36.46 -19.57
C SER A 599 -21.43 37.45 -20.44
N LYS A 600 -20.35 37.02 -21.10
CA LYS A 600 -19.54 37.85 -22.01
C LYS A 600 -19.92 37.69 -23.49
N GLY A 601 -20.96 36.91 -23.79
CA GLY A 601 -21.40 36.65 -25.18
C GLY A 601 -20.38 35.88 -26.02
N VAL A 602 -19.49 35.12 -25.38
CA VAL A 602 -18.45 34.36 -26.06
C VAL A 602 -18.99 32.97 -26.43
N PRO A 603 -18.82 32.49 -27.67
CA PRO A 603 -19.24 31.15 -28.04
C PRO A 603 -18.49 30.07 -27.24
N CYS A 604 -19.24 29.20 -26.59
CA CYS A 604 -18.71 28.03 -25.88
C CYS A 604 -18.75 26.82 -26.81
N GLU A 605 -17.61 26.15 -27.03
CA GLU A 605 -17.55 24.99 -27.94
C GLU A 605 -18.20 23.76 -27.31
N LYS A 606 -17.91 23.51 -26.03
CA LYS A 606 -18.38 22.36 -25.26
C LYS A 606 -18.48 22.72 -23.78
N ARG A 607 -19.27 21.96 -23.02
CA ARG A 607 -19.24 21.99 -21.55
C ARG A 607 -18.72 20.66 -21.02
N TYR A 608 -17.86 20.71 -19.99
CA TYR A 608 -17.33 19.54 -19.30
C TYR A 608 -17.66 19.62 -17.82
N SER A 609 -18.28 18.56 -17.31
CA SER A 609 -18.33 18.31 -15.88
C SER A 609 -17.01 17.69 -15.44
N MET A 610 -16.32 18.35 -14.51
CA MET A 610 -15.23 17.79 -13.74
C MET A 610 -15.82 17.10 -12.51
N TRP A 611 -15.70 15.79 -12.47
CA TRP A 611 -16.10 14.98 -11.33
C TRP A 611 -14.86 14.57 -10.56
N ILE A 612 -14.88 14.75 -9.24
CA ILE A 612 -13.79 14.35 -8.35
C ILE A 612 -14.42 13.61 -7.16
N VAL A 613 -13.87 12.46 -6.80
CA VAL A 613 -14.23 11.73 -5.59
C VAL A 613 -13.02 11.60 -4.68
N ASP A 614 -13.24 11.81 -3.39
CA ASP A 614 -12.31 11.41 -2.35
C ASP A 614 -12.44 9.90 -2.12
N MET A 615 -11.34 9.17 -2.26
CA MET A 615 -11.33 7.71 -2.24
C MET A 615 -11.70 7.10 -0.89
N ARG A 616 -11.76 7.89 0.19
CA ARG A 616 -12.40 7.50 1.47
C ARG A 616 -13.87 7.14 1.28
N TYR A 617 -14.55 7.72 0.28
CA TYR A 617 -15.93 7.43 -0.09
C TYR A 617 -16.08 6.33 -1.15
N SER A 618 -15.00 5.66 -1.56
CA SER A 618 -15.03 4.64 -2.62
C SER A 618 -15.99 3.47 -2.34
N ASN A 619 -16.21 3.10 -1.07
CA ASN A 619 -17.17 2.05 -0.72
C ASN A 619 -18.61 2.48 -1.02
N LEU A 620 -18.97 3.75 -0.74
CA LEU A 620 -20.28 4.30 -1.09
C LEU A 620 -20.47 4.39 -2.61
N PHE A 621 -19.41 4.71 -3.35
CA PHE A 621 -19.46 4.71 -4.81
C PHE A 621 -19.73 3.31 -5.38
N LEU A 622 -19.04 2.28 -4.87
CA LEU A 622 -19.31 0.88 -5.20
C LEU A 622 -20.76 0.48 -4.88
N GLU A 623 -21.26 0.83 -3.68
CA GLU A 623 -22.64 0.53 -3.29
C GLU A 623 -23.65 1.19 -4.23
N PHE A 624 -23.42 2.45 -4.59
CA PHE A 624 -24.25 3.17 -5.54
C PHE A 624 -24.26 2.49 -6.91
N VAL A 625 -23.11 2.13 -7.45
CA VAL A 625 -23.01 1.48 -8.77
C VAL A 625 -23.65 0.09 -8.74
N GLN A 626 -23.41 -0.70 -7.68
CA GLN A 626 -24.04 -2.01 -7.48
C GLN A 626 -25.57 -1.90 -7.51
N ARG A 627 -26.15 -0.97 -6.74
CA ARG A 627 -27.61 -0.82 -6.65
C ARG A 627 -28.21 -0.26 -7.93
N LYS A 628 -27.62 0.81 -8.47
CA LYS A 628 -28.19 1.55 -9.60
C LYS A 628 -28.05 0.82 -10.94
N PHE A 629 -27.01 0.02 -11.10
CA PHE A 629 -26.71 -0.70 -12.34
C PHE A 629 -26.76 -2.22 -12.19
N ARG A 630 -27.15 -2.74 -11.01
CA ARG A 630 -27.17 -4.17 -10.69
C ARG A 630 -25.82 -4.86 -10.95
N MET A 631 -24.74 -4.11 -10.78
CA MET A 631 -23.38 -4.58 -11.01
C MET A 631 -22.95 -5.50 -9.87
N LYS A 632 -22.76 -6.79 -10.16
CA LYS A 632 -22.23 -7.76 -9.20
C LYS A 632 -20.71 -7.74 -9.23
N TYR A 633 -20.11 -7.73 -8.04
CA TYR A 633 -18.66 -7.78 -7.83
C TYR A 633 -18.17 -9.20 -7.47
N GLU A 634 -19.10 -10.14 -7.27
CA GLU A 634 -18.87 -11.58 -7.06
C GLU A 634 -19.62 -12.42 -8.09
#